data_AF-A0A962YG14-F1
#
_entry.id   AF-A0A962YG14-F1
#
_cell.length_a   1.000
_cell.length_b   1.000
_cell.length_c   1.000
_cell.angle_alpha   90.00
_cell.angle_beta   90.00
_cell.angle_gamma   90.00
#
_symmetry.space_group_name_H-M   'P 1'
#
loop_
_entity.id
_entity.type
_entity.pdbx_description
1 polymer ?
#
loop_
_entity_poly.entity_id
_entity_poly.type
_entity_poly.pdbx_seq_one_letter_code
_entity_poly.pdbx_strand_id
1 'polypeptide(L)'
;MPSQSVQLAGKSCNNYAFNPLQISCLLPVDVQGELRQNNFNNRQRASDLFSWQTFVALNWPASTESRGQPDAALPITADRQRVWESWKETDEIFLAGGKQPASWTGQQQTPALPEGCSGSSDKKILYRTQKVSEVLNINNSLQPTKADKTLPGTLTGQNGAVVRYEIRYNKTAFDYIFDNRLYSSNHQNIVNEVRFPAGSILIKAAWLPLKDETREKHFYTVEACVCDPRTTNTEPLQNCRDETAGLVGFHVMEKTNSAPQWMWSTFEQVDNVKNTSGIAASFNKENCLENGKPCAVNKQTEPGIPNQVVRSIKIPDTQTCDNNQATDNVVLLNQNMQAALAERNSAFQYYQLINTQWPILPPPGTNQPETVFTPLPALFGNTTLETFVQPTSSCMGCHAMARSTRLDRFVSADFTFTLDNASPAQKNPHVLPAPTAKTASESVLKGFALMNNTYKTLPDKVKAKLNCSSCHLDEGRNPSASWLVEMDKAYAIVKNPDGSGLLSYPESLYARINGCFTRSMNGEPLCDITQTDDACSTNEAMQSLREYTEWLTAQRATLFDSDSPRGFPQLPKLTGNAADGKATYIQKCAFCHGANGEGRYEHDVYYRPALWGKDSYNACAGMAREPGAKGTHLAGFIKSNMPLHSGGVLTAQESWDLATYINSQCRPGKAGCPENLYPSSAFCKESNDLESLNTLPVQP
;
A
#
# COMPACT_ATOMS: atom_id res chain seq x y z
N MET A 1 12.20 7.90 -40.98
CA MET A 1 10.82 8.11 -40.47
C MET A 1 10.76 9.52 -39.95
N PRO A 2 9.73 10.35 -40.23
CA PRO A 2 9.82 11.74 -39.81
C PRO A 2 9.44 11.83 -38.34
N SER A 3 10.44 11.64 -37.47
CA SER A 3 10.43 12.22 -36.13
C SER A 3 10.25 13.73 -36.32
N GLN A 4 9.16 14.30 -35.83
CA GLN A 4 9.00 15.75 -35.78
C GLN A 4 9.45 16.21 -34.41
N SER A 5 10.31 17.23 -34.41
CA SER A 5 10.75 17.87 -33.19
C SER A 5 9.59 18.65 -32.57
N VAL A 6 9.33 18.40 -31.30
CA VAL A 6 8.43 19.20 -30.48
C VAL A 6 9.18 20.47 -30.10
N GLN A 7 8.60 21.62 -30.42
CA GLN A 7 9.14 22.91 -30.00
C GLN A 7 8.97 23.06 -28.50
N LEU A 8 10.07 23.01 -27.76
CA LEU A 8 10.07 23.20 -26.32
C LEU A 8 10.17 24.69 -26.00
N ALA A 9 9.14 25.24 -25.36
CA ALA A 9 9.16 26.57 -24.78
C ALA A 9 9.79 26.53 -23.37
N GLY A 10 10.31 27.67 -22.92
CA GLY A 10 11.00 27.80 -21.63
C GLY A 10 12.51 27.59 -21.73
N LYS A 11 13.22 27.83 -20.62
CA LYS A 11 14.68 27.67 -20.53
C LYS A 11 15.00 26.68 -19.42
N SER A 12 15.91 25.75 -19.71
CA SER A 12 16.49 24.88 -18.68
C SER A 12 17.37 25.66 -17.71
N CYS A 13 17.60 25.06 -16.53
CA CYS A 13 18.47 25.67 -15.54
C CYS A 13 19.93 25.68 -16.02
N ASN A 14 20.56 26.84 -15.86
CA ASN A 14 21.92 27.14 -16.33
C ASN A 14 22.10 26.92 -17.85
N ASN A 15 21.04 27.09 -18.64
CA ASN A 15 21.03 26.86 -20.09
C ASN A 15 21.52 25.46 -20.49
N TYR A 16 21.24 24.43 -19.67
CA TYR A 16 21.55 23.04 -20.00
C TYR A 16 20.87 22.62 -21.31
N ALA A 17 21.65 22.16 -22.30
CA ALA A 17 21.11 21.77 -23.59
C ALA A 17 20.49 20.36 -23.54
N PHE A 18 19.16 20.28 -23.72
CA PHE A 18 18.46 19.01 -23.89
C PHE A 18 18.37 18.63 -25.37
N ASN A 19 18.34 17.33 -25.65
CA ASN A 19 18.07 16.86 -27.00
C ASN A 19 16.65 17.28 -27.41
N PRO A 20 16.42 17.61 -28.69
CA PRO A 20 15.08 17.96 -29.16
C PRO A 20 14.11 16.81 -28.88
N LEU A 21 13.00 17.09 -28.18
CA LEU A 21 11.95 16.12 -27.91
C LEU A 21 11.29 15.70 -29.23
N GLN A 22 11.08 14.40 -29.44
CA GLN A 22 10.52 13.86 -30.69
C GLN A 22 9.21 13.12 -30.43
N ILE A 23 8.23 13.30 -31.32
CA ILE A 23 7.11 12.37 -31.44
C ILE A 23 7.61 11.16 -32.26
N SER A 24 7.79 10.02 -31.60
CA SER A 24 8.41 8.82 -32.19
C SER A 24 7.86 7.54 -31.57
N CYS A 25 7.86 6.45 -32.35
CA CYS A 25 7.55 5.11 -31.87
C CYS A 25 8.72 4.44 -31.13
N LEU A 26 9.91 5.05 -31.13
CA LEU A 26 11.10 4.52 -30.47
C LEU A 26 11.02 4.75 -28.97
N LEU A 27 10.98 3.64 -28.22
CA LEU A 27 11.04 3.64 -26.78
C LEU A 27 12.46 4.07 -26.31
N PRO A 28 12.60 5.12 -25.49
CA PRO A 28 13.91 5.51 -24.96
C PRO A 28 14.44 4.43 -23.99
N VAL A 29 15.76 4.21 -23.98
CA VAL A 29 16.41 3.20 -23.13
C VAL A 29 16.76 3.68 -21.73
N ASP A 30 16.99 5.00 -21.56
CA ASP A 30 17.30 5.62 -20.28
C ASP A 30 17.03 7.15 -20.36
N VAL A 31 17.01 7.79 -19.19
CA VAL A 31 16.92 9.25 -19.07
C VAL A 31 18.14 9.90 -19.73
N GLN A 32 17.94 10.98 -20.48
CA GLN A 32 19.07 11.73 -21.06
C GLN A 32 20.05 12.11 -19.94
N GLY A 33 21.34 11.79 -20.11
CA GLY A 33 22.37 12.07 -19.11
C GLY A 33 22.35 11.14 -17.89
N GLU A 34 21.59 10.04 -17.92
CA GLU A 34 21.65 8.94 -16.94
C GLU A 34 21.45 9.39 -15.48
N LEU A 35 20.57 10.38 -15.25
CA LEU A 35 20.35 11.01 -13.94
C LEU A 35 21.63 11.60 -13.30
N ARG A 36 22.68 11.88 -14.07
CA ARG A 36 23.98 12.40 -13.58
C ARG A 36 24.09 13.92 -13.61
N GLN A 37 23.07 14.65 -14.05
CA GLN A 37 23.12 16.12 -14.09
C GLN A 37 23.38 16.69 -12.68
N ASN A 38 24.22 17.70 -12.53
CA ASN A 38 24.50 18.26 -11.19
C ASN A 38 23.28 18.94 -10.55
N ASN A 39 22.41 19.54 -11.37
CA ASN A 39 21.21 20.24 -10.91
C ASN A 39 20.00 19.30 -10.98
N PHE A 40 19.28 19.12 -9.86
CA PHE A 40 18.14 18.22 -9.78
C PHE A 40 16.94 18.67 -10.61
N ASN A 41 16.77 19.96 -10.90
CA ASN A 41 15.72 20.40 -11.83
C ASN A 41 16.03 19.98 -13.27
N ASN A 42 17.32 19.93 -13.63
CA ASN A 42 17.72 19.38 -14.92
C ASN A 42 17.53 17.84 -14.96
N ARG A 43 17.74 17.13 -13.85
CA ARG A 43 17.36 15.70 -13.75
C ARG A 43 15.86 15.53 -13.89
N GLN A 44 15.07 16.33 -13.17
CA GLN A 44 13.61 16.30 -13.24
C GLN A 44 13.12 16.54 -14.66
N ARG A 45 13.60 17.60 -15.32
CA ARG A 45 13.30 17.87 -16.75
C ARG A 45 13.68 16.71 -17.65
N ALA A 46 14.86 16.11 -17.46
CA ALA A 46 15.28 14.96 -18.25
C ALA A 46 14.32 13.76 -18.06
N SER A 47 13.92 13.48 -16.82
CA SER A 47 12.98 12.42 -16.47
C SER A 47 11.58 12.70 -17.05
N ASP A 48 11.11 13.94 -17.03
CA ASP A 48 9.80 14.32 -17.59
C ASP A 48 9.76 14.25 -19.12
N LEU A 49 10.86 14.61 -19.79
CA LEU A 49 11.04 14.42 -21.23
C LEU A 49 11.04 12.92 -21.58
N PHE A 50 11.79 12.12 -20.82
CA PHE A 50 11.83 10.66 -20.94
C PHE A 50 10.42 10.06 -20.81
N SER A 51 9.67 10.46 -19.78
CA SER A 51 8.29 10.01 -19.56
C SER A 51 7.37 10.28 -20.73
N TRP A 52 7.43 11.47 -21.33
CA TRP A 52 6.62 11.81 -22.50
C TRP A 52 7.04 11.00 -23.75
N GLN A 53 8.33 10.78 -23.97
CA GLN A 53 8.81 9.92 -25.05
C GLN A 53 8.32 8.48 -24.87
N THR A 54 8.43 7.94 -23.65
CA THR A 54 7.91 6.61 -23.31
C THR A 54 6.40 6.53 -23.53
N PHE A 55 5.62 7.50 -23.03
CA PHE A 55 4.17 7.52 -23.21
C PHE A 55 3.76 7.50 -24.68
N VAL A 56 4.41 8.31 -25.53
CA VAL A 56 4.16 8.35 -26.97
C VAL A 56 4.54 7.03 -27.65
N ALA A 57 5.71 6.48 -27.34
CA ALA A 57 6.18 5.23 -27.94
C ALA A 57 5.28 4.03 -27.57
N LEU A 58 4.86 3.95 -26.31
CA LEU A 58 3.95 2.90 -25.83
C LEU A 58 2.57 3.00 -26.46
N ASN A 59 2.08 4.23 -26.68
CA ASN A 59 0.79 4.49 -27.32
C ASN A 59 0.85 4.54 -28.86
N TRP A 60 1.98 4.16 -29.46
CA TRP A 60 2.04 3.95 -30.90
C TRP A 60 1.20 2.73 -31.30
N PRO A 61 0.61 2.69 -32.52
CA PRO A 61 0.04 1.47 -33.08
C PRO A 61 0.99 0.28 -32.99
N ALA A 62 0.49 -0.86 -32.52
CA ALA A 62 1.23 -2.12 -32.43
C ALA A 62 1.28 -2.84 -33.79
N SER A 63 2.41 -3.50 -34.04
CA SER A 63 2.56 -4.45 -35.13
C SER A 63 1.60 -5.64 -34.97
N THR A 64 0.99 -6.06 -36.07
CA THR A 64 0.20 -7.30 -36.14
C THR A 64 1.09 -8.55 -36.20
N GLU A 65 2.36 -8.40 -36.55
CA GLU A 65 3.30 -9.50 -36.72
C GLU A 65 4.06 -9.82 -35.44
N SER A 66 4.25 -8.83 -34.57
CA SER A 66 5.10 -8.97 -33.39
C SER A 66 4.56 -8.21 -32.19
N ARG A 67 4.12 -8.97 -31.19
CA ARG A 67 3.69 -8.48 -29.87
C ARG A 67 4.76 -7.58 -29.24
N GLY A 68 4.35 -6.41 -28.79
CA GLY A 68 5.19 -5.43 -28.10
C GLY A 68 6.09 -4.58 -29.00
N GLN A 69 5.96 -4.69 -30.32
CA GLN A 69 6.67 -3.85 -31.29
C GLN A 69 5.72 -2.83 -31.92
N PRO A 70 6.16 -1.59 -32.18
CA PRO A 70 5.36 -0.61 -32.91
C PRO A 70 5.30 -0.96 -34.40
N ASP A 71 4.18 -0.61 -35.04
CA ASP A 71 4.12 -0.47 -36.49
C ASP A 71 4.54 0.95 -36.87
N ALA A 72 5.80 1.08 -37.27
CA ALA A 72 6.39 2.38 -37.57
C ALA A 72 5.95 2.98 -38.91
N ALA A 73 5.23 2.22 -39.74
CA ALA A 73 4.63 2.73 -40.98
C ALA A 73 3.31 3.48 -40.71
N LEU A 74 2.67 3.25 -39.56
CA LEU A 74 1.41 3.87 -39.19
C LEU A 74 1.61 5.16 -38.39
N PRO A 75 0.73 6.17 -38.59
CA PRO A 75 0.69 7.35 -37.72
C PRO A 75 0.15 6.97 -36.34
N ILE A 76 0.51 7.72 -35.30
CA ILE A 76 0.02 7.52 -33.93
C ILE A 76 -1.53 7.48 -33.83
N THR A 77 -2.23 8.10 -34.77
CA THR A 77 -3.69 8.16 -34.85
C THR A 77 -4.36 6.94 -35.48
N ALA A 78 -3.59 5.99 -36.02
CA ALA A 78 -4.19 4.80 -36.63
C ALA A 78 -5.02 4.02 -35.60
N ASP A 79 -6.19 3.56 -36.03
CA ASP A 79 -7.08 2.74 -35.21
C ASP A 79 -6.55 1.30 -35.12
N ARG A 80 -5.68 1.10 -34.14
CA ARG A 80 -4.97 -0.13 -33.86
C ARG A 80 -4.77 -0.25 -32.36
N GLN A 81 -4.67 -1.48 -31.88
CA GLN A 81 -4.16 -1.77 -30.54
C GLN A 81 -2.82 -1.05 -30.34
N ARG A 82 -2.60 -0.41 -29.19
CA ARG A 82 -1.32 0.23 -28.86
C ARG A 82 -0.26 -0.81 -28.47
N VAL A 83 1.02 -0.44 -28.60
CA VAL A 83 2.16 -1.32 -28.26
C VAL A 83 1.99 -1.95 -26.87
N TRP A 84 1.71 -1.14 -25.84
CA TRP A 84 1.57 -1.64 -24.47
C TRP A 84 0.33 -2.53 -24.27
N GLU A 85 -0.71 -2.35 -25.07
CA GLU A 85 -1.93 -3.15 -24.98
C GLU A 85 -1.73 -4.55 -25.55
N SER A 86 -0.72 -4.73 -26.42
CA SER A 86 -0.32 -6.06 -26.90
C SER A 86 0.46 -6.84 -25.85
N TRP A 87 1.00 -6.21 -24.80
CA TRP A 87 1.82 -6.88 -23.78
C TRP A 87 1.02 -7.89 -22.94
N LYS A 88 1.73 -8.83 -22.29
CA LYS A 88 1.11 -9.85 -21.44
C LYS A 88 0.44 -9.18 -20.23
N GLU A 89 -0.86 -9.40 -20.05
CA GLU A 89 -1.56 -9.03 -18.82
C GLU A 89 -1.18 -9.99 -17.70
N THR A 90 -1.18 -9.56 -16.44
CA THR A 90 -0.96 -10.45 -15.27
C THR A 90 -1.75 -11.77 -15.29
N ASP A 91 -2.99 -11.80 -15.78
CA ASP A 91 -3.80 -13.03 -15.88
C ASP A 91 -3.28 -14.00 -16.95
N GLU A 92 -2.52 -13.51 -17.92
CA GLU A 92 -1.78 -14.37 -18.86
C GLU A 92 -0.49 -14.93 -18.22
N ILE A 93 -0.06 -14.40 -17.07
CA ILE A 93 1.21 -14.75 -16.40
C ILE A 93 0.96 -15.65 -15.19
N PHE A 94 0.09 -15.22 -14.27
CA PHE A 94 -0.14 -15.86 -12.98
C PHE A 94 -1.37 -16.78 -13.04
N LEU A 95 -1.15 -17.99 -13.51
CA LEU A 95 -2.24 -18.94 -13.73
C LEU A 95 -2.60 -19.72 -12.47
N ALA A 96 -3.87 -20.15 -12.40
CA ALA A 96 -4.36 -20.99 -11.31
C ALA A 96 -3.48 -22.24 -11.10
N GLY A 97 -3.12 -22.50 -9.85
CA GLY A 97 -2.21 -23.60 -9.46
C GLY A 97 -0.74 -23.35 -9.79
N GLY A 98 -0.36 -22.16 -10.25
CA GLY A 98 1.02 -21.84 -10.62
C GLY A 98 1.45 -22.52 -11.92
N LYS A 99 0.49 -22.78 -12.82
CA LYS A 99 0.76 -23.37 -14.13
C LYS A 99 1.66 -22.45 -14.94
N GLN A 100 2.50 -23.06 -15.77
CA GLN A 100 3.34 -22.33 -16.69
C GLN A 100 2.48 -21.56 -17.70
N PRO A 101 2.70 -20.23 -17.86
CA PRO A 101 1.99 -19.44 -18.85
C PRO A 101 2.46 -19.75 -20.27
N ALA A 102 1.68 -19.33 -21.27
CA ALA A 102 2.13 -19.39 -22.66
C ALA A 102 3.38 -18.50 -22.86
N SER A 103 4.22 -18.85 -23.83
CA SER A 103 5.38 -18.03 -24.21
C SER A 103 4.96 -16.63 -24.68
N TRP A 104 5.91 -15.71 -24.82
CA TRP A 104 5.63 -14.31 -25.23
C TRP A 104 4.74 -14.21 -26.47
N THR A 105 5.06 -14.99 -27.50
CA THR A 105 4.30 -15.06 -28.77
C THR A 105 3.16 -16.09 -28.73
N GLY A 106 3.16 -16.99 -27.74
CA GLY A 106 2.10 -17.96 -27.55
C GLY A 106 0.80 -17.26 -27.16
N GLN A 107 -0.25 -17.51 -27.94
CA GLN A 107 -1.60 -17.24 -27.47
C GLN A 107 -1.89 -18.18 -26.30
N GLN A 108 -2.18 -17.59 -25.15
CA GLN A 108 -2.89 -18.31 -24.10
C GLN A 108 -4.18 -18.88 -24.74
N GLN A 109 -4.62 -20.09 -24.40
CA GLN A 109 -5.99 -20.47 -24.75
C GLN A 109 -6.91 -19.44 -24.07
N THR A 110 -7.34 -18.44 -24.82
CA THR A 110 -8.25 -17.42 -24.32
C THR A 110 -9.52 -18.18 -23.93
N PRO A 111 -10.01 -18.05 -22.68
CA PRO A 111 -11.37 -18.48 -22.40
C PRO A 111 -12.27 -17.88 -23.48
N ALA A 112 -13.30 -18.62 -23.91
CA ALA A 112 -14.35 -18.03 -24.72
C ALA A 112 -14.78 -16.71 -24.07
N LEU A 113 -15.13 -15.70 -24.89
CA LEU A 113 -15.65 -14.44 -24.35
C LEU A 113 -16.74 -14.77 -23.32
N PRO A 114 -16.69 -14.16 -22.12
CA PRO A 114 -17.71 -14.38 -21.12
C PRO A 114 -19.11 -14.16 -21.69
N GLU A 115 -20.07 -14.91 -21.19
CA GLU A 115 -21.48 -14.75 -21.56
C GLU A 115 -21.92 -13.29 -21.35
N GLY A 116 -22.53 -12.69 -22.37
CA GLY A 116 -22.91 -11.27 -22.40
C GLY A 116 -21.97 -10.36 -23.21
N CYS A 117 -20.81 -10.86 -23.63
CA CYS A 117 -19.92 -10.16 -24.56
C CYS A 117 -19.91 -10.85 -25.94
N SER A 118 -19.81 -10.05 -27.00
CA SER A 118 -19.89 -10.52 -28.39
C SER A 118 -18.68 -10.05 -29.22
N GLY A 119 -18.46 -10.64 -30.39
CA GLY A 119 -17.40 -10.22 -31.31
C GLY A 119 -16.09 -11.01 -31.13
N SER A 120 -14.95 -10.37 -31.41
CA SER A 120 -13.65 -11.03 -31.44
C SER A 120 -13.19 -11.45 -30.04
N SER A 121 -12.64 -12.67 -29.93
CA SER A 121 -11.93 -13.16 -28.74
C SER A 121 -10.72 -12.31 -28.34
N ASP A 122 -10.24 -11.44 -29.23
CA ASP A 122 -9.12 -10.53 -28.95
C ASP A 122 -9.56 -9.24 -28.22
N LYS A 123 -10.87 -9.09 -27.95
CA LYS A 123 -11.42 -7.97 -27.18
C LYS A 123 -10.85 -7.97 -25.76
N LYS A 124 -10.52 -6.79 -25.24
CA LYS A 124 -10.08 -6.63 -23.85
C LYS A 124 -11.19 -7.06 -22.89
N ILE A 125 -10.83 -7.81 -21.85
CA ILE A 125 -11.72 -8.12 -20.74
C ILE A 125 -11.31 -7.26 -19.54
N LEU A 126 -12.20 -6.38 -19.09
CA LEU A 126 -11.94 -5.41 -18.01
C LEU A 126 -12.84 -5.73 -16.81
N TYR A 127 -12.28 -6.34 -15.77
CA TYR A 127 -13.05 -6.77 -14.61
C TYR A 127 -12.48 -6.28 -13.27
N ARG A 128 -11.20 -5.89 -13.24
CA ARG A 128 -10.53 -5.49 -11.99
C ARG A 128 -11.00 -4.12 -11.56
N THR A 129 -11.43 -4.00 -10.32
CA THR A 129 -11.88 -2.74 -9.73
C THR A 129 -10.79 -2.08 -8.87
N GLN A 130 -9.59 -2.66 -8.82
CA GLN A 130 -8.44 -2.22 -8.01
C GLN A 130 -7.11 -2.45 -8.73
N LYS A 131 -6.05 -1.74 -8.29
CA LYS A 131 -4.69 -1.69 -8.91
C LYS A 131 -3.67 -2.65 -8.28
N VAL A 132 -4.15 -3.50 -7.38
CA VAL A 132 -3.43 -4.54 -6.64
C VAL A 132 -4.30 -5.78 -6.64
N SER A 133 -4.72 -6.20 -7.82
CA SER A 133 -5.55 -7.39 -7.97
C SER A 133 -4.77 -8.61 -7.45
N GLU A 134 -5.34 -9.30 -6.46
CA GLU A 134 -4.99 -10.64 -5.96
C GLU A 134 -4.06 -10.77 -4.73
N VAL A 135 -3.52 -9.67 -4.19
CA VAL A 135 -2.87 -9.63 -2.85
C VAL A 135 -3.87 -9.95 -1.72
N LEU A 136 -5.16 -9.90 -2.02
CA LEU A 136 -6.24 -10.00 -1.06
C LEU A 136 -6.85 -11.40 -1.07
N ASN A 137 -6.04 -12.39 -0.72
CA ASN A 137 -6.60 -13.53 -0.02
C ASN A 137 -7.42 -12.97 1.16
N ILE A 138 -8.62 -13.50 1.36
CA ILE A 138 -9.76 -13.04 2.19
C ILE A 138 -9.44 -12.57 3.64
N ASN A 139 -8.17 -12.61 4.05
CA ASN A 139 -7.70 -12.33 5.40
C ASN A 139 -6.76 -11.13 5.60
N ASN A 140 -6.25 -10.39 4.58
CA ASN A 140 -5.49 -9.16 4.91
C ASN A 140 -5.36 -8.13 3.77
N SER A 141 -5.80 -6.91 4.06
CA SER A 141 -6.10 -5.81 3.14
C SER A 141 -5.02 -4.73 3.04
N LEU A 142 -4.27 -4.74 1.94
CA LEU A 142 -3.43 -3.61 1.51
C LEU A 142 -4.06 -2.99 0.24
N GLN A 143 -4.67 -1.83 0.46
CA GLN A 143 -5.57 -1.05 -0.41
C GLN A 143 -7.03 -1.52 -0.30
N PRO A 144 -7.94 -0.56 -0.06
CA PRO A 144 -8.83 -0.58 1.09
C PRO A 144 -10.03 -1.50 0.85
N THR A 145 -10.09 -2.60 1.59
CA THR A 145 -11.35 -3.07 2.18
C THR A 145 -11.39 -2.53 3.61
N LYS A 146 -12.55 -2.04 4.05
CA LYS A 146 -12.75 -1.36 5.34
C LYS A 146 -12.19 -2.16 6.53
N ALA A 147 -11.89 -1.44 7.62
CA ALA A 147 -11.57 -2.01 8.94
C ALA A 147 -12.57 -3.06 9.43
N ASP A 148 -13.82 -2.96 8.97
CA ASP A 148 -14.92 -3.81 9.38
C ASP A 148 -15.28 -4.87 8.32
N LYS A 149 -14.42 -5.08 7.31
CA LYS A 149 -14.62 -6.00 6.19
C LYS A 149 -15.79 -5.64 5.26
N THR A 150 -16.40 -4.45 5.34
CA THR A 150 -17.41 -4.05 4.36
C THR A 150 -16.82 -3.21 3.22
N LEU A 151 -17.11 -3.58 1.98
CA LEU A 151 -16.96 -2.87 0.71
C LEU A 151 -15.52 -2.46 0.25
N PRO A 152 -15.15 -2.79 -1.01
CA PRO A 152 -13.87 -2.42 -1.59
C PRO A 152 -13.85 -0.94 -2.01
N GLY A 153 -12.69 -0.29 -1.89
CA GLY A 153 -12.46 1.06 -2.42
C GLY A 153 -12.48 1.07 -3.94
N THR A 154 -13.65 1.28 -4.52
CA THR A 154 -13.83 1.50 -5.95
C THR A 154 -13.75 2.98 -6.29
N LEU A 155 -13.35 3.29 -7.53
CA LEU A 155 -13.48 4.63 -8.10
C LEU A 155 -14.66 4.62 -9.07
N THR A 156 -15.71 5.37 -8.75
CA THR A 156 -16.92 5.51 -9.54
C THR A 156 -16.97 6.90 -10.16
N GLY A 157 -17.12 6.96 -11.48
CA GLY A 157 -17.29 8.21 -12.21
C GLY A 157 -18.63 8.90 -11.94
N GLN A 158 -18.75 10.16 -12.35
CA GLN A 158 -20.01 10.93 -12.27
C GLN A 158 -21.13 10.32 -13.12
N ASN A 159 -20.81 9.43 -14.05
CA ASN A 159 -21.76 8.64 -14.84
C ASN A 159 -22.21 7.33 -14.13
N GLY A 160 -21.80 7.11 -12.87
CA GLY A 160 -22.09 5.92 -12.08
C GLY A 160 -21.31 4.67 -12.51
N ALA A 161 -20.42 4.77 -13.50
CA ALA A 161 -19.60 3.64 -13.93
C ALA A 161 -18.39 3.47 -13.01
N VAL A 162 -18.09 2.22 -12.64
CA VAL A 162 -16.93 1.88 -11.82
C VAL A 162 -15.72 1.70 -12.72
N VAL A 163 -14.65 2.44 -12.44
CA VAL A 163 -13.36 2.37 -13.14
C VAL A 163 -12.77 0.96 -13.06
N ARG A 164 -12.27 0.48 -14.18
CA ARG A 164 -11.57 -0.80 -14.33
C ARG A 164 -10.07 -0.58 -14.46
N TYR A 165 -9.28 -1.55 -14.01
CA TYR A 165 -7.82 -1.47 -14.06
C TYR A 165 -7.23 -2.66 -14.82
N GLU A 166 -6.06 -2.46 -15.40
CA GLU A 166 -5.26 -3.54 -15.98
C GLU A 166 -3.77 -3.36 -15.68
N ILE A 167 -3.03 -4.46 -15.59
CA ILE A 167 -1.60 -4.46 -15.33
C ILE A 167 -0.88 -5.33 -16.38
N ARG A 168 0.09 -4.75 -17.09
CA ARG A 168 0.78 -5.42 -18.21
C ARG A 168 2.31 -5.37 -18.09
N TYR A 169 2.96 -6.37 -18.66
CA TYR A 169 4.42 -6.59 -18.64
C TYR A 169 4.98 -6.57 -20.03
N ASN A 170 6.00 -5.73 -20.25
CA ASN A 170 6.76 -5.86 -21.48
C ASN A 170 7.52 -7.19 -21.54
N LYS A 171 8.06 -7.50 -22.73
CA LYS A 171 8.75 -8.76 -22.97
C LYS A 171 9.87 -9.03 -21.97
N THR A 172 10.69 -8.02 -21.70
CA THR A 172 11.82 -8.10 -20.78
C THR A 172 11.41 -8.52 -19.37
N ALA A 173 10.37 -7.90 -18.82
CA ALA A 173 9.84 -8.26 -17.50
C ALA A 173 9.16 -9.63 -17.51
N PHE A 174 8.41 -9.94 -18.57
CA PHE A 174 7.75 -11.24 -18.74
C PHE A 174 8.77 -12.39 -18.80
N ASP A 175 9.78 -12.29 -19.66
CA ASP A 175 10.80 -13.32 -19.84
C ASP A 175 11.49 -13.60 -18.50
N TYR A 176 11.81 -12.55 -17.72
CA TYR A 176 12.39 -12.73 -16.40
C TYR A 176 11.49 -13.53 -15.45
N ILE A 177 10.18 -13.24 -15.42
CA ILE A 177 9.22 -14.01 -14.63
C ILE A 177 9.13 -15.46 -15.13
N PHE A 178 9.08 -15.66 -16.45
CA PHE A 178 8.95 -16.96 -17.08
C PHE A 178 10.17 -17.85 -16.83
N ASP A 179 11.37 -17.35 -17.14
CA ASP A 179 12.63 -18.09 -17.05
C ASP A 179 12.97 -18.45 -15.61
N ASN A 180 12.66 -17.57 -14.66
CA ASN A 180 12.85 -17.81 -13.23
C ASN A 180 11.62 -18.43 -12.56
N ARG A 181 10.61 -18.85 -13.33
CA ARG A 181 9.36 -19.49 -12.85
C ARG A 181 8.65 -18.74 -11.73
N LEU A 182 8.79 -17.41 -11.70
CA LEU A 182 8.18 -16.54 -10.68
C LEU A 182 6.66 -16.46 -10.82
N TYR A 183 6.05 -17.02 -11.87
CA TYR A 183 4.60 -17.18 -11.97
C TYR A 183 4.02 -18.22 -10.97
N SER A 184 4.87 -19.06 -10.36
CA SER A 184 4.47 -20.10 -9.40
C SER A 184 4.94 -19.75 -7.99
N SER A 185 4.01 -19.73 -7.03
CA SER A 185 4.35 -19.41 -5.64
C SER A 185 5.23 -20.49 -5.00
N ASN A 186 5.05 -21.75 -5.42
CA ASN A 186 5.90 -22.86 -4.98
C ASN A 186 7.37 -22.63 -5.39
N HIS A 187 7.60 -22.04 -6.56
CA HIS A 187 8.96 -21.71 -7.00
C HIS A 187 9.47 -20.43 -6.34
N GLN A 188 8.63 -19.40 -6.22
CA GLN A 188 8.98 -18.20 -5.46
C GLN A 188 9.39 -18.53 -4.01
N ASN A 189 8.80 -19.55 -3.38
CA ASN A 189 9.16 -19.98 -2.02
C ASN A 189 10.62 -20.46 -1.87
N ILE A 190 11.31 -20.80 -2.96
CA ILE A 190 12.70 -21.28 -2.93
C ILE A 190 13.69 -20.27 -3.52
N VAL A 191 13.23 -19.19 -4.15
CA VAL A 191 14.14 -18.15 -4.68
C VAL A 191 14.78 -17.36 -3.54
N ASN A 192 16.00 -16.89 -3.76
CA ASN A 192 16.78 -16.12 -2.79
C ASN A 192 16.86 -14.63 -3.14
N GLU A 193 16.67 -14.29 -4.40
CA GLU A 193 16.72 -12.93 -4.92
C GLU A 193 15.77 -12.83 -6.11
N VAL A 194 15.12 -11.69 -6.26
CA VAL A 194 14.41 -11.27 -7.47
C VAL A 194 15.01 -9.94 -7.88
N ARG A 195 15.42 -9.83 -9.14
CA ARG A 195 16.05 -8.66 -9.71
C ARG A 195 15.76 -8.61 -11.20
N PHE A 196 14.70 -7.89 -11.56
CA PHE A 196 14.35 -7.64 -12.95
C PHE A 196 15.51 -6.93 -13.68
N PRO A 197 15.75 -7.25 -14.96
CA PRO A 197 16.78 -6.60 -15.76
C PRO A 197 16.37 -5.17 -16.15
N ALA A 198 17.35 -4.32 -16.49
CA ALA A 198 17.08 -3.02 -17.10
C ALA A 198 16.30 -3.19 -18.42
N GLY A 199 15.43 -2.24 -18.73
CA GLY A 199 14.42 -2.33 -19.78
C GLY A 199 13.15 -3.08 -19.37
N SER A 200 13.01 -3.51 -18.11
CA SER A 200 11.74 -4.03 -17.59
C SER A 200 10.73 -2.91 -17.42
N ILE A 201 9.51 -3.09 -17.93
CA ILE A 201 8.44 -2.11 -17.85
C ILE A 201 7.13 -2.79 -17.42
N LEU A 202 6.49 -2.19 -16.43
CA LEU A 202 5.12 -2.51 -16.01
C LEU A 202 4.22 -1.31 -16.26
N ILE A 203 3.04 -1.58 -16.80
CA ILE A 203 1.98 -0.58 -16.99
C ILE A 203 0.85 -0.86 -16.03
N LYS A 204 0.31 0.19 -15.41
CA LYS A 204 -1.01 0.15 -14.76
C LYS A 204 -1.91 1.18 -15.44
N ALA A 205 -2.99 0.71 -16.05
CA ALA A 205 -3.96 1.58 -16.73
C ALA A 205 -5.30 1.57 -16.00
N ALA A 206 -5.98 2.71 -16.02
CA ALA A 206 -7.31 2.92 -15.47
C ALA A 206 -8.27 3.29 -16.60
N TRP A 207 -9.41 2.59 -16.67
CA TRP A 207 -10.39 2.67 -17.74
C TRP A 207 -11.76 3.01 -17.16
N LEU A 208 -12.39 4.05 -17.68
CA LEU A 208 -13.76 4.42 -17.34
C LEU A 208 -14.68 3.98 -18.47
N PRO A 209 -15.65 3.08 -18.22
CA PRO A 209 -16.71 2.87 -19.19
C PRO A 209 -17.45 4.17 -19.48
N LEU A 210 -17.47 4.54 -20.76
CA LEU A 210 -18.12 5.74 -21.25
C LEU A 210 -19.59 5.40 -21.54
N LYS A 211 -20.48 6.37 -21.30
CA LYS A 211 -21.93 6.25 -21.54
C LYS A 211 -22.45 7.36 -22.46
N ASP A 212 -21.53 8.05 -23.13
CA ASP A 212 -21.78 9.30 -23.85
C ASP A 212 -20.76 9.45 -24.99
N GLU A 213 -21.26 9.39 -26.23
CA GLU A 213 -20.48 9.52 -27.47
C GLU A 213 -19.71 10.85 -27.57
N THR A 214 -20.17 11.91 -26.91
CA THR A 214 -19.46 13.21 -26.93
C THR A 214 -18.14 13.13 -26.17
N ARG A 215 -18.07 12.29 -25.14
CA ARG A 215 -16.85 12.06 -24.37
C ARG A 215 -15.87 11.23 -25.18
N GLU A 216 -16.32 10.23 -25.92
CA GLU A 216 -15.44 9.33 -26.69
C GLU A 216 -14.44 10.06 -27.60
N LYS A 217 -14.78 11.24 -28.13
CA LYS A 217 -13.89 12.05 -28.97
C LYS A 217 -12.69 12.67 -28.23
N HIS A 218 -12.75 12.76 -26.90
CA HIS A 218 -11.73 13.37 -26.04
C HIS A 218 -10.90 12.35 -25.25
N PHE A 219 -11.13 11.06 -25.48
CA PHE A 219 -10.45 9.97 -24.80
C PHE A 219 -9.79 9.06 -25.83
N TYR A 220 -8.70 8.42 -25.43
CA TYR A 220 -8.32 7.18 -26.08
C TYR A 220 -9.31 6.10 -25.64
N THR A 221 -10.06 5.56 -26.59
CA THR A 221 -11.12 4.58 -26.34
C THR A 221 -10.75 3.20 -26.86
N VAL A 222 -11.31 2.19 -26.21
CA VAL A 222 -11.26 0.79 -26.65
C VAL A 222 -12.63 0.15 -26.47
N GLU A 223 -12.98 -0.75 -27.37
CA GLU A 223 -14.10 -1.67 -27.18
C GLU A 223 -13.67 -2.79 -26.21
N ALA A 224 -14.37 -2.93 -25.10
CA ALA A 224 -14.03 -3.88 -24.05
C ALA A 224 -15.24 -4.67 -23.56
N CYS A 225 -15.01 -5.93 -23.17
CA CYS A 225 -15.92 -6.72 -22.38
C CYS A 225 -15.73 -6.36 -20.89
N VAL A 226 -16.62 -5.54 -20.34
CA VAL A 226 -16.58 -5.10 -18.96
C VAL A 226 -17.39 -6.06 -18.10
N CYS A 227 -16.76 -6.63 -17.08
CA CYS A 227 -17.39 -7.60 -16.18
C CYS A 227 -17.34 -7.14 -14.73
N ASP A 228 -18.18 -7.73 -13.88
CA ASP A 228 -18.04 -7.63 -12.43
C ASP A 228 -16.92 -8.55 -11.93
N PRO A 229 -16.21 -8.15 -10.86
CA PRO A 229 -15.07 -8.93 -10.36
C PRO A 229 -15.53 -10.29 -9.82
N ARG A 230 -14.69 -11.30 -10.02
CA ARG A 230 -14.89 -12.64 -9.45
C ARG A 230 -14.85 -12.60 -7.92
N THR A 231 -15.66 -13.44 -7.28
CA THR A 231 -15.55 -13.67 -5.82
C THR A 231 -14.39 -14.62 -5.49
N THR A 232 -14.07 -15.56 -6.38
CA THR A 232 -12.89 -16.43 -6.31
C THR A 232 -12.33 -16.69 -7.71
N ASN A 233 -11.04 -17.01 -7.83
CA ASN A 233 -10.40 -17.24 -9.13
C ASN A 233 -10.92 -18.46 -9.90
N THR A 234 -11.75 -19.30 -9.27
CA THR A 234 -12.39 -20.47 -9.89
C THR A 234 -13.80 -20.19 -10.43
N GLU A 235 -14.43 -19.10 -10.00
CA GLU A 235 -15.77 -18.72 -10.48
C GLU A 235 -15.68 -17.98 -11.84
N PRO A 236 -16.68 -18.14 -12.72
CA PRO A 236 -16.76 -17.37 -13.94
C PRO A 236 -16.97 -15.87 -13.65
N LEU A 237 -16.55 -15.03 -14.58
CA LEU A 237 -16.89 -13.61 -14.56
C LEU A 237 -18.40 -13.43 -14.70
N GLN A 238 -18.96 -12.43 -14.01
CA GLN A 238 -20.40 -12.18 -13.97
C GLN A 238 -20.73 -10.82 -14.57
N ASN A 239 -21.99 -10.67 -15.01
CA ASN A 239 -22.56 -9.41 -15.53
C ASN A 239 -21.69 -8.73 -16.61
N CYS A 240 -21.11 -9.55 -17.49
CA CYS A 240 -20.26 -9.11 -18.57
C CYS A 240 -21.08 -8.46 -19.69
N ARG A 241 -20.54 -7.37 -20.24
CA ARG A 241 -21.20 -6.59 -21.30
C ARG A 241 -20.17 -5.84 -22.13
N ASP A 242 -20.49 -5.65 -23.41
CA ASP A 242 -19.69 -4.82 -24.30
C ASP A 242 -19.88 -3.34 -23.96
N GLU A 243 -18.79 -2.64 -23.65
CA GLU A 243 -18.76 -1.20 -23.38
C GLU A 243 -17.54 -0.55 -24.04
N THR A 244 -17.72 0.67 -24.54
CA THR A 244 -16.62 1.55 -24.92
C THR A 244 -15.98 2.13 -23.66
N ALA A 245 -14.70 1.86 -23.45
CA ALA A 245 -13.96 2.32 -22.28
C ALA A 245 -12.92 3.37 -22.65
N GLY A 246 -12.89 4.49 -21.92
CA GLY A 246 -11.91 5.56 -22.08
C GLY A 246 -10.75 5.45 -21.09
N LEU A 247 -9.51 5.61 -21.56
CA LEU A 247 -8.35 5.64 -20.68
C LEU A 247 -8.37 6.92 -19.84
N VAL A 248 -8.42 6.78 -18.51
CA VAL A 248 -8.48 7.90 -17.55
C VAL A 248 -7.19 8.08 -16.75
N GLY A 249 -6.36 7.03 -16.63
CA GLY A 249 -5.10 7.10 -15.89
C GLY A 249 -4.11 6.05 -16.35
N PHE A 250 -2.82 6.38 -16.26
CA PHE A 250 -1.76 5.55 -16.83
C PHE A 250 -0.45 5.71 -16.05
N HIS A 251 0.02 4.64 -15.42
CA HIS A 251 1.35 4.56 -14.81
C HIS A 251 2.29 3.76 -15.70
N VAL A 252 3.51 4.28 -15.81
CA VAL A 252 4.66 3.56 -16.34
C VAL A 252 5.66 3.37 -15.22
N MET A 253 5.97 2.11 -14.91
CA MET A 253 7.02 1.73 -13.98
C MET A 253 8.15 1.15 -14.82
N GLU A 254 9.31 1.79 -14.82
CA GLU A 254 10.39 1.45 -15.75
C GLU A 254 11.74 1.35 -15.03
N LYS A 255 12.42 0.22 -15.23
CA LYS A 255 13.78 0.01 -14.73
C LYS A 255 14.79 0.34 -15.80
N THR A 256 15.68 1.29 -15.54
CA THR A 256 16.78 1.64 -16.45
C THR A 256 18.13 1.30 -15.83
N ASN A 257 19.22 1.46 -16.60
CA ASN A 257 20.57 1.25 -16.07
C ASN A 257 20.90 2.31 -15.01
N SER A 258 20.47 3.55 -15.21
CA SER A 258 20.70 4.65 -14.27
C SER A 258 19.74 4.67 -13.08
N ALA A 259 18.57 4.02 -13.19
CA ALA A 259 17.57 3.93 -12.13
C ALA A 259 17.24 2.46 -11.77
N PRO A 260 18.15 1.75 -11.07
CA PRO A 260 17.90 0.37 -10.65
C PRO A 260 16.82 0.25 -9.56
N GLN A 261 16.45 1.33 -8.88
CA GLN A 261 15.28 1.39 -7.98
C GLN A 261 13.97 1.69 -8.74
N TRP A 262 13.99 1.61 -10.07
CA TRP A 262 12.90 1.94 -10.99
C TRP A 262 12.51 3.42 -10.98
N MET A 263 11.87 3.88 -12.04
CA MET A 263 11.24 5.19 -12.16
C MET A 263 9.74 5.04 -12.34
N TRP A 264 8.99 6.05 -11.91
CA TRP A 264 7.54 6.10 -12.04
C TRP A 264 7.11 7.34 -12.81
N SER A 265 6.45 7.14 -13.93
CA SER A 265 5.81 8.19 -14.71
C SER A 265 4.31 8.04 -14.59
N THR A 266 3.58 9.14 -14.35
CA THR A 266 2.12 9.08 -14.27
C THR A 266 1.43 10.10 -15.16
N PHE A 267 0.47 9.60 -15.93
CA PHE A 267 -0.37 10.37 -16.84
C PHE A 267 -1.84 10.25 -16.46
N GLU A 268 -2.59 11.30 -16.78
CA GLU A 268 -4.03 11.36 -16.58
C GLU A 268 -4.72 12.02 -17.77
N GLN A 269 -5.98 11.68 -17.98
CA GLN A 269 -6.84 12.42 -18.89
C GLN A 269 -7.21 13.79 -18.27
N VAL A 270 -7.18 14.87 -19.06
CA VAL A 270 -7.28 16.26 -18.57
C VAL A 270 -8.63 16.63 -17.95
N ASP A 271 -9.68 15.90 -18.31
CA ASP A 271 -11.05 16.07 -17.85
C ASP A 271 -11.43 15.15 -16.68
N ASN A 272 -10.44 14.57 -15.98
CA ASN A 272 -10.72 13.75 -14.80
C ASN A 272 -11.39 14.55 -13.67
N VAL A 273 -10.88 15.74 -13.35
CA VAL A 273 -11.30 16.53 -12.17
C VAL A 273 -11.73 17.95 -12.49
N LYS A 274 -11.55 18.41 -13.73
CA LYS A 274 -11.95 19.73 -14.21
C LYS A 274 -12.50 19.61 -15.62
N ASN A 275 -13.38 20.52 -16.02
CA ASN A 275 -13.78 20.66 -17.41
C ASN A 275 -12.68 21.46 -18.15
N THR A 276 -11.72 20.77 -18.76
CA THR A 276 -10.59 21.40 -19.46
C THR A 276 -10.86 21.46 -20.97
N SER A 277 -11.53 20.45 -21.51
CA SER A 277 -11.77 20.28 -22.96
C SER A 277 -13.19 20.64 -23.40
N GLY A 278 -13.99 21.28 -22.54
CA GLY A 278 -15.40 21.59 -22.82
C GLY A 278 -16.39 20.46 -22.46
N ILE A 279 -15.93 19.39 -21.83
CA ILE A 279 -16.76 18.28 -21.32
C ILE A 279 -16.78 18.23 -19.80
N ALA A 280 -17.90 17.77 -19.23
CA ALA A 280 -18.02 17.61 -17.79
C ALA A 280 -16.96 16.65 -17.23
N ALA A 281 -16.41 16.97 -16.06
CA ALA A 281 -15.33 16.20 -15.46
C ALA A 281 -15.78 14.78 -15.08
N SER A 282 -14.90 13.79 -15.27
CA SER A 282 -15.22 12.37 -15.03
C SER A 282 -15.49 12.04 -13.57
N PHE A 283 -14.81 12.70 -12.65
CA PHE A 283 -14.82 12.37 -11.23
C PHE A 283 -15.11 13.56 -10.33
N ASN A 284 -15.48 14.72 -10.88
CA ASN A 284 -15.81 15.90 -10.10
C ASN A 284 -17.09 16.54 -10.63
N LYS A 285 -18.04 16.80 -9.73
CA LYS A 285 -19.21 17.62 -10.03
C LYS A 285 -19.06 18.96 -9.33
N GLU A 286 -18.99 20.01 -10.13
CA GLU A 286 -18.91 21.38 -9.61
C GLU A 286 -20.13 21.69 -8.73
N ASN A 287 -19.89 22.36 -7.60
CA ASN A 287 -20.93 22.71 -6.61
C ASN A 287 -21.75 21.50 -6.13
N CYS A 288 -21.13 20.32 -6.03
CA CYS A 288 -21.79 19.13 -5.50
C CYS A 288 -22.31 19.38 -4.07
N LEU A 289 -23.61 19.16 -3.88
CA LEU A 289 -24.27 19.19 -2.58
C LEU A 289 -24.89 17.83 -2.25
N GLU A 290 -24.64 17.35 -1.04
CA GLU A 290 -25.26 16.18 -0.43
C GLU A 290 -25.94 16.63 0.86
N ASN A 291 -27.28 16.45 0.94
CA ASN A 291 -28.09 16.92 2.08
C ASN A 291 -27.86 18.41 2.42
N GLY A 292 -27.71 19.25 1.40
CA GLY A 292 -27.48 20.70 1.54
C GLY A 292 -26.06 21.09 1.97
N LYS A 293 -25.12 20.15 2.07
CA LYS A 293 -23.71 20.40 2.42
C LYS A 293 -22.79 20.07 1.22
N PRO A 294 -21.64 20.75 1.07
CA PRO A 294 -20.65 20.38 0.07
C PRO A 294 -20.26 18.90 0.20
N CYS A 295 -20.26 18.19 -0.92
CA CYS A 295 -19.87 16.79 -0.96
C CYS A 295 -18.43 16.60 -0.46
N ALA A 296 -18.17 15.51 0.26
CA ALA A 296 -16.84 15.19 0.72
C ALA A 296 -15.94 14.79 -0.47
N VAL A 297 -14.77 15.41 -0.57
CA VAL A 297 -13.83 15.19 -1.68
C VAL A 297 -12.73 14.19 -1.31
N ASN A 298 -12.26 13.44 -2.30
CA ASN A 298 -11.24 12.38 -2.16
C ASN A 298 -11.60 11.36 -1.09
N LYS A 299 -12.88 11.00 -1.01
CA LYS A 299 -13.43 9.99 -0.10
C LYS A 299 -13.97 8.81 -0.87
N GLN A 300 -13.81 7.63 -0.27
CA GLN A 300 -14.43 6.41 -0.79
C GLN A 300 -15.94 6.49 -0.63
N THR A 301 -16.63 5.92 -1.61
CA THR A 301 -18.07 5.78 -1.64
C THR A 301 -18.40 4.32 -1.94
N GLU A 302 -19.66 3.97 -1.74
CA GLU A 302 -20.16 2.67 -2.15
C GLU A 302 -20.05 2.49 -3.67
N PRO A 303 -19.82 1.25 -4.18
CA PRO A 303 -19.80 1.00 -5.62
C PRO A 303 -21.06 1.53 -6.30
N GLY A 304 -20.89 2.23 -7.42
CA GLY A 304 -21.99 2.87 -8.16
C GLY A 304 -22.42 4.24 -7.62
N ILE A 305 -22.00 4.62 -6.41
CA ILE A 305 -22.14 5.99 -5.91
C ILE A 305 -20.95 6.82 -6.41
N PRO A 306 -21.16 7.91 -7.17
CA PRO A 306 -20.08 8.72 -7.71
C PRO A 306 -19.13 9.28 -6.64
N ASN A 307 -17.83 9.11 -6.86
CA ASN A 307 -16.82 9.77 -6.02
C ASN A 307 -16.66 11.23 -6.43
N GLN A 308 -16.48 12.13 -5.46
CA GLN A 308 -16.02 13.49 -5.72
C GLN A 308 -14.51 13.54 -5.55
N VAL A 309 -13.78 13.70 -6.65
CA VAL A 309 -12.32 13.70 -6.68
C VAL A 309 -11.83 15.11 -6.99
N VAL A 310 -10.80 15.54 -6.26
CA VAL A 310 -10.05 16.77 -6.52
C VAL A 310 -8.56 16.46 -6.51
N ARG A 311 -7.79 17.22 -7.30
CA ARG A 311 -6.33 17.12 -7.27
C ARG A 311 -5.80 17.77 -5.99
N SER A 312 -5.12 17.00 -5.14
CA SER A 312 -4.49 17.51 -3.93
C SER A 312 -3.03 17.91 -4.14
N ILE A 313 -2.31 17.24 -5.05
CA ILE A 313 -0.94 17.60 -5.41
C ILE A 313 -0.97 18.34 -6.74
N LYS A 314 -0.57 19.61 -6.74
CA LYS A 314 -0.52 20.45 -7.94
C LYS A 314 0.50 19.90 -8.95
N ILE A 315 0.14 19.90 -10.24
CA ILE A 315 1.11 19.67 -11.32
C ILE A 315 2.05 20.88 -11.36
N PRO A 316 3.38 20.70 -11.25
CA PRO A 316 4.31 21.81 -11.27
C PRO A 316 4.18 22.68 -12.52
N ASP A 317 3.98 23.99 -12.33
CA ASP A 317 3.77 25.00 -13.37
C ASP A 317 4.86 26.07 -13.39
N THR A 318 5.90 25.87 -12.59
CA THR A 318 7.06 26.75 -12.47
C THR A 318 8.30 25.89 -12.43
N GLN A 319 9.39 26.42 -12.98
CA GLN A 319 10.70 25.83 -12.82
C GLN A 319 11.47 26.70 -11.84
N THR A 320 11.95 26.10 -10.76
CA THR A 320 12.98 26.71 -9.92
C THR A 320 14.33 26.26 -10.44
N CYS A 321 15.37 27.10 -10.32
CA CYS A 321 16.74 26.72 -10.72
C CYS A 321 17.68 26.54 -9.54
N ASP A 322 17.12 26.28 -8.36
CA ASP A 322 17.84 25.85 -7.18
C ASP A 322 18.28 24.38 -7.32
N ASN A 323 19.56 24.10 -7.13
CA ASN A 323 20.19 22.83 -7.48
C ASN A 323 19.54 21.58 -6.89
N ASN A 324 18.75 21.68 -5.80
CA ASN A 324 18.28 20.51 -5.05
C ASN A 324 16.75 20.30 -5.00
N GLN A 325 15.94 21.08 -5.74
CA GLN A 325 14.48 21.04 -5.59
C GLN A 325 13.76 19.99 -6.46
N ALA A 326 14.40 19.48 -7.51
CA ALA A 326 13.79 18.55 -8.47
C ALA A 326 12.42 19.03 -8.99
N THR A 327 12.36 20.27 -9.45
CA THR A 327 11.15 20.91 -9.96
C THR A 327 11.32 21.27 -11.43
N ASP A 328 10.40 20.82 -12.28
CA ASP A 328 10.27 21.25 -13.67
C ASP A 328 8.93 21.98 -13.89
N ASN A 329 8.83 22.80 -14.94
CA ASN A 329 7.55 23.31 -15.41
C ASN A 329 6.83 22.26 -16.27
N VAL A 330 6.25 21.27 -15.59
CA VAL A 330 5.52 20.15 -16.20
C VAL A 330 4.27 20.63 -16.95
N VAL A 331 3.57 21.66 -16.45
CA VAL A 331 2.43 22.26 -17.17
C VAL A 331 2.85 22.80 -18.53
N LEU A 332 3.96 23.53 -18.62
CA LEU A 332 4.47 24.03 -19.89
C LEU A 332 4.89 22.89 -20.82
N LEU A 333 5.53 21.85 -20.28
CA LEU A 333 5.88 20.65 -21.05
C LEU A 333 4.63 19.97 -21.63
N ASN A 334 3.59 19.80 -20.82
CA ASN A 334 2.32 19.26 -21.24
C ASN A 334 1.72 20.09 -22.37
N GLN A 335 1.67 21.42 -22.25
CA GLN A 335 1.17 22.29 -23.31
C GLN A 335 1.93 22.11 -24.64
N ASN A 336 3.26 21.97 -24.59
CA ASN A 336 4.07 21.76 -25.79
C ASN A 336 3.76 20.40 -26.45
N MET A 337 3.64 19.35 -25.65
CA MET A 337 3.30 18.01 -26.12
C MET A 337 1.88 17.91 -26.66
N GLN A 338 0.92 18.50 -25.96
CA GLN A 338 -0.48 18.54 -26.35
C GLN A 338 -0.65 19.30 -27.67
N ALA A 339 0.01 20.45 -27.85
CA ALA A 339 0.00 21.17 -29.12
C ALA A 339 0.57 20.32 -30.28
N ALA A 340 1.71 19.66 -30.07
CA ALA A 340 2.30 18.79 -31.09
C ALA A 340 1.43 17.56 -31.43
N LEU A 341 0.68 17.03 -30.45
CA LEU A 341 -0.26 15.93 -30.64
C LEU A 341 -1.59 16.41 -31.28
N ALA A 342 -2.01 17.64 -31.01
CA ALA A 342 -3.17 18.29 -31.61
C ALA A 342 -2.98 18.54 -33.11
N GLU A 343 -1.77 18.96 -33.53
CA GLU A 343 -1.39 19.08 -34.96
C GLU A 343 -1.56 17.77 -35.73
N ARG A 344 -1.57 16.63 -35.02
CA ARG A 344 -1.75 15.28 -35.59
C ARG A 344 -3.17 14.76 -35.46
N ASN A 345 -4.07 15.52 -34.84
CA ASN A 345 -5.40 15.05 -34.46
C ASN A 345 -5.37 13.79 -33.59
N SER A 346 -4.40 13.70 -32.67
CA SER A 346 -4.28 12.56 -31.76
C SER A 346 -5.16 12.74 -30.53
N ALA A 347 -5.88 11.69 -30.14
CA ALA A 347 -6.61 11.66 -28.86
C ALA A 347 -5.68 11.88 -27.65
N PHE A 348 -4.38 11.58 -27.79
CA PHE A 348 -3.40 11.77 -26.73
C PHE A 348 -3.10 13.24 -26.40
N GLN A 349 -3.61 14.20 -27.18
CA GLN A 349 -3.58 15.63 -26.84
C GLN A 349 -4.38 15.96 -25.56
N TYR A 350 -5.30 15.08 -25.14
CA TYR A 350 -6.12 15.24 -23.93
C TYR A 350 -5.53 14.53 -22.72
N TYR A 351 -4.23 14.23 -22.75
CA TYR A 351 -3.50 13.60 -21.66
C TYR A 351 -2.39 14.51 -21.18
N GLN A 352 -2.03 14.38 -19.91
CA GLN A 352 -1.00 15.21 -19.28
C GLN A 352 -0.13 14.37 -18.34
N LEU A 353 1.18 14.62 -18.36
CA LEU A 353 2.09 14.14 -17.33
C LEU A 353 1.78 14.90 -16.04
N ILE A 354 1.65 14.17 -14.94
CA ILE A 354 1.53 14.80 -13.62
C ILE A 354 2.91 15.09 -13.06
N ASN A 355 3.80 14.09 -13.11
CA ASN A 355 5.21 14.19 -12.77
C ASN A 355 5.94 12.88 -13.11
N THR A 356 7.27 12.86 -12.95
CA THR A 356 8.12 11.66 -12.97
C THR A 356 8.89 11.52 -11.66
N GLN A 357 8.78 10.38 -10.99
CA GLN A 357 9.51 10.06 -9.75
C GLN A 357 10.75 9.24 -10.04
N TRP A 358 11.90 9.64 -9.49
CA TRP A 358 13.20 9.00 -9.68
C TRP A 358 14.02 8.92 -8.36
N PRO A 359 14.95 7.96 -8.22
CA PRO A 359 15.72 7.78 -6.99
C PRO A 359 16.94 8.69 -6.90
N ILE A 360 17.26 9.13 -5.68
CA ILE A 360 18.60 9.54 -5.28
C ILE A 360 19.14 8.52 -4.30
N LEU A 361 20.29 7.93 -4.64
CA LEU A 361 21.04 7.10 -3.72
C LEU A 361 21.81 7.97 -2.72
N PRO A 362 21.94 7.53 -1.45
CA PRO A 362 22.83 8.18 -0.50
C PRO A 362 24.25 8.24 -1.06
N PRO A 363 25.00 9.33 -0.80
CA PRO A 363 26.42 9.40 -1.15
C PRO A 363 27.20 8.20 -0.57
N PRO A 364 28.24 7.70 -1.29
CA PRO A 364 29.12 6.67 -0.73
C PRO A 364 29.68 7.10 0.63
N GLY A 365 29.66 6.18 1.61
CA GLY A 365 30.18 6.44 2.95
C GLY A 365 29.21 7.13 3.92
N THR A 366 27.95 7.39 3.53
CA THR A 366 26.92 7.77 4.52
C THR A 366 26.55 6.58 5.40
N ASN A 367 26.31 6.82 6.70
CA ASN A 367 25.81 5.82 7.65
C ASN A 367 24.33 5.43 7.41
N GLN A 368 23.71 5.87 6.30
CA GLN A 368 22.36 5.46 5.93
C GLN A 368 22.38 4.01 5.41
N PRO A 369 21.36 3.19 5.73
CA PRO A 369 21.21 1.86 5.15
C PRO A 369 21.12 1.92 3.62
N GLU A 370 21.77 0.99 2.91
CA GLU A 370 21.80 0.95 1.43
C GLU A 370 20.40 0.79 0.77
N THR A 371 19.42 0.31 1.53
CA THR A 371 18.04 0.16 1.06
C THR A 371 17.21 1.46 1.17
N VAL A 372 17.78 2.49 1.81
CA VAL A 372 17.17 3.82 1.94
C VAL A 372 17.64 4.68 0.79
N PHE A 373 16.68 5.16 0.00
CA PHE A 373 16.91 6.10 -1.09
C PHE A 373 15.87 7.21 -0.99
N THR A 374 16.17 8.36 -1.58
CA THR A 374 15.23 9.49 -1.61
C THR A 374 14.51 9.52 -2.95
N PRO A 375 13.20 9.25 -3.00
CA PRO A 375 12.44 9.47 -4.22
C PRO A 375 12.18 10.96 -4.42
N LEU A 376 12.46 11.49 -5.61
CA LEU A 376 12.12 12.86 -5.99
C LEU A 376 11.19 12.87 -7.21
N PRO A 377 10.12 13.70 -7.19
CA PRO A 377 9.61 14.42 -6.02
C PRO A 377 9.12 13.43 -4.94
N ALA A 378 9.16 13.84 -3.68
CA ALA A 378 8.83 12.96 -2.55
C ALA A 378 7.37 12.48 -2.56
N LEU A 379 6.45 13.39 -2.95
CA LEU A 379 5.03 13.11 -3.10
C LEU A 379 4.64 13.02 -4.57
N PHE A 380 3.81 12.03 -4.87
CA PHE A 380 3.47 11.63 -6.22
C PHE A 380 2.11 10.95 -6.20
N GLY A 381 1.06 11.58 -6.74
CA GLY A 381 -0.31 11.04 -6.67
C GLY A 381 -1.12 11.34 -7.91
N ASN A 382 -1.70 10.29 -8.50
CA ASN A 382 -2.62 10.36 -9.62
C ASN A 382 -4.08 10.38 -9.13
N THR A 383 -4.94 11.20 -9.74
CA THR A 383 -6.37 11.32 -9.34
C THR A 383 -7.17 10.04 -9.51
N THR A 384 -6.71 9.11 -10.35
CA THR A 384 -7.33 7.81 -10.61
C THR A 384 -6.54 6.64 -10.04
N LEU A 385 -5.21 6.77 -9.84
CA LEU A 385 -4.37 5.68 -9.33
C LEU A 385 -4.10 5.76 -7.81
N GLU A 386 -4.06 6.96 -7.22
CA GLU A 386 -3.89 7.17 -5.77
C GLU A 386 -4.97 8.10 -5.18
N THR A 387 -6.15 8.11 -5.80
CA THR A 387 -7.31 8.99 -5.53
C THR A 387 -7.47 9.40 -4.06
N PHE A 388 -7.51 8.43 -3.15
CA PHE A 388 -7.86 8.62 -1.74
C PHE A 388 -6.64 8.85 -0.81
N VAL A 389 -5.42 8.78 -1.36
CA VAL A 389 -4.16 8.90 -0.59
C VAL A 389 -3.17 9.87 -1.22
N GLN A 390 -3.60 10.70 -2.18
CA GLN A 390 -2.76 11.65 -2.92
C GLN A 390 -1.76 12.39 -2.02
N PRO A 391 -2.16 13.05 -0.90
CA PRO A 391 -1.24 13.91 -0.12
C PRO A 391 -0.09 13.17 0.57
N THR A 392 -0.14 11.85 0.59
CA THR A 392 0.82 10.96 1.28
C THR A 392 1.39 9.90 0.33
N SER A 393 1.08 9.99 -0.95
CA SER A 393 1.45 8.99 -1.93
C SER A 393 2.90 9.16 -2.37
N SER A 394 3.64 8.05 -2.37
CA SER A 394 4.96 7.93 -2.97
C SER A 394 5.05 6.55 -3.60
N CYS A 395 5.09 6.48 -4.94
CA CYS A 395 5.04 5.20 -5.64
C CYS A 395 6.28 4.36 -5.34
N MET A 396 7.46 4.96 -5.49
CA MET A 396 8.74 4.32 -5.18
C MET A 396 8.82 3.84 -3.73
N GLY A 397 8.45 4.70 -2.77
CA GLY A 397 8.49 4.37 -1.34
C GLY A 397 7.57 3.19 -1.01
N CYS A 398 6.35 3.20 -1.55
CA CYS A 398 5.40 2.10 -1.36
C CYS A 398 5.91 0.80 -2.00
N HIS A 399 6.34 0.87 -3.26
CA HIS A 399 6.75 -0.32 -4.02
C HIS A 399 8.07 -0.93 -3.55
N ALA A 400 8.96 -0.18 -2.88
CA ALA A 400 10.20 -0.70 -2.30
C ALA A 400 9.99 -1.86 -1.32
N MET A 401 8.77 -2.02 -0.80
CA MET A 401 8.39 -3.05 0.15
C MET A 401 7.87 -4.33 -0.52
N ALA A 402 7.70 -4.34 -1.85
CA ALA A 402 7.18 -5.51 -2.55
C ALA A 402 8.06 -6.74 -2.32
N ARG A 403 7.43 -7.91 -2.13
CA ARG A 403 8.08 -9.17 -1.81
C ARG A 403 7.57 -10.33 -2.66
N SER A 404 8.35 -11.39 -2.72
CA SER A 404 7.91 -12.70 -3.21
C SER A 404 6.97 -13.40 -2.22
N THR A 405 6.29 -14.46 -2.68
CA THR A 405 5.39 -15.29 -1.85
C THR A 405 6.11 -16.11 -0.78
N ARG A 406 7.45 -16.10 -0.74
CA ARG A 406 8.26 -16.85 0.23
C ARG A 406 7.95 -16.38 1.64
N LEU A 407 7.49 -17.26 2.54
CA LEU A 407 6.97 -16.86 3.87
C LEU A 407 7.97 -16.96 5.03
N ASP A 408 9.03 -17.77 4.91
CA ASP A 408 10.05 -17.97 5.96
C ASP A 408 10.96 -16.75 6.16
N ARG A 409 11.20 -15.97 5.10
CA ARG A 409 11.98 -14.72 5.15
C ARG A 409 11.55 -13.72 4.08
N PHE A 410 11.91 -12.46 4.27
CA PHE A 410 11.73 -11.45 3.23
C PHE A 410 12.68 -11.70 2.05
N VAL A 411 12.11 -11.72 0.85
CA VAL A 411 12.83 -11.62 -0.43
C VAL A 411 12.10 -10.58 -1.24
N SER A 412 12.80 -9.50 -1.60
CA SER A 412 12.23 -8.42 -2.40
C SER A 412 11.65 -8.97 -3.71
N ALA A 413 10.55 -8.39 -4.18
CA ALA A 413 10.03 -8.60 -5.53
C ALA A 413 10.47 -7.49 -6.49
N ASP A 414 11.51 -6.72 -6.12
CA ASP A 414 12.10 -5.68 -6.96
C ASP A 414 11.03 -4.72 -7.52
N PHE A 415 10.31 -4.10 -6.58
CA PHE A 415 9.30 -3.07 -6.80
C PHE A 415 7.99 -3.52 -7.47
N THR A 416 7.72 -4.82 -7.66
CA THR A 416 6.40 -5.28 -8.14
C THR A 416 5.62 -6.09 -7.13
N PHE A 417 4.40 -5.65 -6.81
CA PHE A 417 3.48 -6.40 -5.93
C PHE A 417 2.79 -7.58 -6.61
N THR A 418 2.83 -7.67 -7.93
CA THR A 418 2.09 -8.70 -8.68
C THR A 418 2.70 -10.08 -8.59
N LEU A 419 3.94 -10.22 -8.11
CA LEU A 419 4.48 -11.55 -7.83
C LEU A 419 3.63 -12.28 -6.78
N ASP A 420 2.91 -11.56 -5.92
CA ASP A 420 1.99 -12.16 -4.95
C ASP A 420 0.76 -12.81 -5.60
N ASN A 421 0.48 -12.53 -6.87
CA ASN A 421 -0.59 -13.19 -7.64
C ASN A 421 -0.28 -14.66 -7.94
N ALA A 422 0.97 -15.09 -7.72
CA ALA A 422 1.38 -16.46 -7.99
C ALA A 422 0.58 -17.46 -7.16
N SER A 423 0.10 -18.51 -7.82
CA SER A 423 -0.76 -19.54 -7.25
C SER A 423 0.04 -20.84 -7.01
N PRO A 424 -0.39 -21.74 -6.09
CA PRO A 424 -1.43 -21.53 -5.07
C PRO A 424 -1.00 -20.53 -4.01
N ALA A 425 -1.94 -19.78 -3.41
CA ALA A 425 -1.59 -18.92 -2.30
C ALA A 425 -0.98 -19.73 -1.14
N GLN A 426 0.16 -19.28 -0.63
CA GLN A 426 0.91 -19.99 0.40
C GLN A 426 0.31 -19.67 1.77
N LYS A 427 0.07 -20.70 2.58
CA LYS A 427 -0.36 -20.50 3.97
C LYS A 427 0.89 -20.34 4.82
N ASN A 428 0.92 -19.34 5.70
CA ASN A 428 1.99 -19.24 6.68
C ASN A 428 1.85 -20.40 7.67
N PRO A 429 2.77 -21.39 7.67
CA PRO A 429 2.62 -22.57 8.51
C PRO A 429 2.77 -22.23 10.00
N HIS A 430 3.29 -21.04 10.34
CA HIS A 430 3.53 -20.62 11.72
C HIS A 430 2.36 -19.85 12.35
N VAL A 431 1.35 -19.44 11.57
CA VAL A 431 0.19 -18.70 12.07
C VAL A 431 -0.99 -19.66 12.27
N LEU A 432 -1.58 -19.66 13.47
CA LEU A 432 -2.75 -20.50 13.77
C LEU A 432 -3.95 -20.15 12.87
N PRO A 433 -4.83 -21.11 12.52
CA PRO A 433 -6.06 -20.81 11.79
C PRO A 433 -7.01 -19.93 12.61
N ALA A 434 -7.81 -19.10 11.93
CA ALA A 434 -8.86 -18.31 12.58
C ALA A 434 -10.05 -19.18 13.01
N PRO A 435 -10.75 -18.86 14.12
CA PRO A 435 -11.95 -19.57 14.54
C PRO A 435 -13.09 -19.33 13.56
N THR A 436 -13.99 -20.30 13.46
CA THR A 436 -15.21 -20.25 12.63
C THR A 436 -16.38 -20.75 13.46
N ALA A 437 -17.62 -20.49 13.01
CA ALA A 437 -18.82 -21.08 13.63
C ALA A 437 -18.82 -22.61 13.67
N LYS A 438 -17.97 -23.27 12.86
CA LYS A 438 -17.79 -24.72 12.87
C LYS A 438 -16.72 -25.20 13.86
N THR A 439 -15.82 -24.32 14.30
CA THR A 439 -14.60 -24.69 15.05
C THR A 439 -14.47 -24.03 16.42
N ALA A 440 -15.41 -23.16 16.79
CA ALA A 440 -15.34 -22.36 18.02
C ALA A 440 -16.74 -22.07 18.60
N SER A 441 -16.80 -21.81 19.92
CA SER A 441 -18.00 -21.33 20.61
C SER A 441 -18.31 -19.88 20.24
N GLU A 442 -19.53 -19.42 20.56
CA GLU A 442 -19.92 -18.02 20.37
C GLU A 442 -19.02 -17.06 21.16
N SER A 443 -18.67 -17.40 22.41
CA SER A 443 -17.77 -16.59 23.25
C SER A 443 -16.37 -16.46 22.63
N VAL A 444 -15.82 -17.55 22.07
CA VAL A 444 -14.54 -17.51 21.33
C VAL A 444 -14.64 -16.63 20.08
N LEU A 445 -15.74 -16.70 19.34
CA LEU A 445 -15.97 -15.83 18.18
C LEU A 445 -16.12 -14.36 18.57
N LYS A 446 -16.76 -14.06 19.70
CA LYS A 446 -16.84 -12.70 20.28
C LYS A 446 -15.46 -12.21 20.69
N GLY A 447 -14.65 -13.03 21.36
CA GLY A 447 -13.27 -12.71 21.73
C GLY A 447 -12.40 -12.42 20.52
N PHE A 448 -12.49 -13.26 19.49
CA PHE A 448 -11.84 -13.03 18.20
C PHE A 448 -12.29 -11.72 17.52
N ALA A 449 -13.60 -11.43 17.51
CA ALA A 449 -14.12 -10.19 16.95
C ALA A 449 -13.65 -8.95 17.73
N LEU A 450 -13.58 -9.04 19.07
CA LEU A 450 -13.05 -8.00 19.95
C LEU A 450 -11.58 -7.72 19.68
N MET A 451 -10.76 -8.73 19.34
CA MET A 451 -9.35 -8.52 19.01
C MET A 451 -9.17 -7.56 17.83
N ASN A 452 -10.09 -7.57 16.85
CA ASN A 452 -9.99 -6.76 15.64
C ASN A 452 -10.90 -5.51 15.62
N ASN A 453 -11.82 -5.39 16.58
CA ASN A 453 -12.78 -4.27 16.63
C ASN A 453 -12.82 -3.58 18.01
N THR A 454 -11.80 -3.76 18.84
CA THR A 454 -11.77 -3.30 20.24
C THR A 454 -12.18 -1.83 20.39
N TYR A 455 -11.61 -0.92 19.57
CA TYR A 455 -11.95 0.51 19.61
C TYR A 455 -13.42 0.77 19.28
N LYS A 456 -13.96 0.07 18.28
CA LYS A 456 -15.35 0.27 17.83
C LYS A 456 -16.35 -0.35 18.80
N THR A 457 -16.01 -1.49 19.40
CA THR A 457 -16.92 -2.26 20.26
C THR A 457 -16.92 -1.76 21.71
N LEU A 458 -15.82 -1.19 22.19
CA LEU A 458 -15.67 -0.78 23.59
C LEU A 458 -15.23 0.69 23.71
N PRO A 459 -15.98 1.65 23.14
CA PRO A 459 -15.57 3.06 23.06
C PRO A 459 -15.37 3.73 24.42
N ASP A 460 -16.12 3.31 25.45
CA ASP A 460 -15.98 3.85 26.81
C ASP A 460 -14.70 3.35 27.52
N LYS A 461 -14.13 2.23 27.05
CA LYS A 461 -12.94 1.60 27.65
C LYS A 461 -11.67 1.84 26.83
N VAL A 462 -11.78 2.43 25.65
CA VAL A 462 -10.69 2.57 24.67
C VAL A 462 -10.65 4.00 24.16
N LYS A 463 -9.65 4.79 24.58
CA LYS A 463 -9.46 6.18 24.13
C LYS A 463 -8.48 6.29 22.97
N ALA A 464 -7.56 5.34 22.83
CA ALA A 464 -6.75 5.20 21.63
C ALA A 464 -7.60 4.63 20.48
N LYS A 465 -7.39 5.07 19.24
CA LYS A 465 -8.03 4.45 18.06
C LYS A 465 -7.25 3.21 17.63
N LEU A 466 -7.09 2.24 18.54
CA LEU A 466 -6.34 0.99 18.33
C LEU A 466 -7.21 -0.23 18.57
N ASN A 467 -6.80 -1.38 18.03
CA ASN A 467 -7.35 -2.68 18.35
C ASN A 467 -6.27 -3.54 19.00
N CYS A 468 -6.63 -4.62 19.70
CA CYS A 468 -5.63 -5.57 20.17
C CYS A 468 -4.77 -6.10 19.01
N SER A 469 -5.40 -6.33 17.85
CA SER A 469 -4.74 -6.75 16.60
C SER A 469 -3.78 -5.72 16.01
N SER A 470 -3.77 -4.47 16.49
CA SER A 470 -2.76 -3.46 16.10
C SER A 470 -1.33 -3.85 16.50
N CYS A 471 -1.18 -4.63 17.59
CA CYS A 471 0.11 -5.13 18.07
C CYS A 471 0.17 -6.67 18.08
N HIS A 472 -0.97 -7.33 18.29
CA HIS A 472 -1.12 -8.79 18.29
C HIS A 472 -1.63 -9.25 16.93
N LEU A 473 -0.75 -9.26 15.92
CA LEU A 473 -1.13 -9.53 14.53
C LEU A 473 -1.85 -10.87 14.36
N ASP A 474 -2.66 -10.96 13.31
CA ASP A 474 -3.53 -12.12 13.06
C ASP A 474 -4.43 -12.41 14.26
N GLU A 475 -4.97 -11.34 14.89
CA GLU A 475 -5.80 -11.41 16.10
C GLU A 475 -5.12 -12.16 17.27
N GLY A 476 -3.79 -12.16 17.35
CA GLY A 476 -3.03 -12.88 18.38
C GLY A 476 -2.66 -14.31 18.00
N ARG A 477 -2.83 -14.70 16.73
CA ARG A 477 -2.44 -16.03 16.19
C ARG A 477 -0.99 -16.09 15.70
N ASN A 478 -0.32 -14.94 15.54
CA ASN A 478 1.00 -14.86 14.93
C ASN A 478 2.14 -14.90 15.96
N PRO A 479 3.00 -15.94 15.95
CA PRO A 479 4.06 -16.12 16.96
C PRO A 479 5.15 -15.05 16.92
N SER A 480 5.30 -14.31 15.82
CA SER A 480 6.27 -13.19 15.71
C SER A 480 5.70 -11.86 16.21
N ALA A 481 4.42 -11.82 16.57
CA ALA A 481 3.71 -10.61 16.97
C ALA A 481 3.07 -10.77 18.36
N SER A 482 3.80 -11.36 19.32
CA SER A 482 3.32 -11.58 20.69
C SER A 482 1.96 -12.29 20.71
N TRP A 483 1.88 -13.49 20.13
CA TRP A 483 0.66 -14.30 20.13
C TRP A 483 0.07 -14.52 21.53
N LEU A 484 -1.19 -14.92 21.60
CA LEU A 484 -1.93 -15.09 22.86
C LEU A 484 -2.03 -16.56 23.33
N VAL A 485 -1.15 -17.41 22.82
CA VAL A 485 -1.04 -18.82 23.20
C VAL A 485 -0.38 -18.95 24.58
N GLU A 486 -0.93 -19.80 25.44
CA GLU A 486 -0.44 -20.12 26.80
C GLU A 486 -0.41 -18.92 27.76
N MET A 487 -1.27 -17.92 27.54
CA MET A 487 -1.37 -16.74 28.41
C MET A 487 -1.87 -17.08 29.81
N ASP A 488 -2.71 -18.09 29.96
CA ASP A 488 -3.18 -18.67 31.23
C ASP A 488 -2.05 -19.33 32.03
N LYS A 489 -1.07 -19.94 31.36
CA LYS A 489 0.13 -20.49 31.99
C LYS A 489 1.13 -19.40 32.38
N ALA A 490 1.30 -18.40 31.52
CA ALA A 490 2.21 -17.29 31.76
C ALA A 490 1.71 -16.32 32.86
N TYR A 491 0.39 -16.21 33.00
CA TYR A 491 -0.29 -15.36 33.97
C TYR A 491 -1.34 -16.22 34.70
N ALA A 492 -0.86 -17.04 35.63
CA ALA A 492 -1.70 -17.97 36.37
C ALA A 492 -2.91 -17.25 36.97
N ILE A 493 -4.11 -17.78 36.71
CA ILE A 493 -5.33 -17.40 37.43
C ILE A 493 -5.23 -18.09 38.79
N VAL A 494 -4.48 -17.50 39.71
CA VAL A 494 -4.29 -18.10 41.02
C VAL A 494 -5.55 -17.83 41.85
N LYS A 495 -6.20 -18.89 42.35
CA LYS A 495 -7.28 -18.77 43.33
C LYS A 495 -6.68 -18.62 44.73
N ASN A 496 -7.30 -17.81 45.58
CA ASN A 496 -6.97 -17.74 47.00
C ASN A 496 -7.01 -19.16 47.58
N PRO A 497 -6.03 -19.55 48.43
CA PRO A 497 -5.98 -20.88 49.03
C PRO A 497 -7.24 -21.29 49.81
N ASP A 498 -8.04 -20.31 50.24
CA ASP A 498 -9.28 -20.48 50.99
C ASP A 498 -10.54 -20.51 50.09
N GLY A 499 -10.39 -20.43 48.77
CA GLY A 499 -11.49 -20.40 47.82
C GLY A 499 -12.29 -19.09 47.79
N SER A 500 -11.85 -18.06 48.54
CA SER A 500 -12.51 -16.75 48.63
C SER A 500 -12.22 -15.82 47.47
N GLY A 501 -11.52 -16.31 46.43
CA GLY A 501 -11.31 -15.53 45.23
C GLY A 501 -10.07 -15.76 44.40
N LEU A 502 -9.66 -14.76 43.62
CA LEU A 502 -8.42 -14.74 42.84
C LEU A 502 -7.33 -13.93 43.56
N LEU A 503 -6.11 -14.48 43.61
CA LEU A 503 -4.92 -13.86 44.21
C LEU A 503 -4.57 -12.56 43.47
N SER A 504 -4.51 -11.45 44.23
CA SER A 504 -4.05 -10.10 43.81
C SER A 504 -2.67 -10.14 43.15
N TYR A 505 -2.25 -9.29 42.21
CA TYR A 505 -2.85 -8.28 41.32
C TYR A 505 -1.79 -7.83 40.26
N PRO A 506 -0.54 -8.34 40.18
CA PRO A 506 0.25 -8.26 38.94
C PRO A 506 0.31 -9.55 38.11
N GLU A 507 -0.12 -10.70 38.63
CA GLU A 507 0.17 -12.02 38.02
C GLU A 507 -1.02 -12.70 37.32
N SER A 508 -2.25 -12.18 37.46
CA SER A 508 -3.43 -12.78 36.81
C SER A 508 -3.63 -12.31 35.36
N LEU A 509 -4.19 -13.19 34.52
CA LEU A 509 -4.55 -12.85 33.14
C LEU A 509 -5.52 -11.65 33.06
N TYR A 510 -6.45 -11.51 34.00
CA TYR A 510 -7.36 -10.36 34.08
C TYR A 510 -6.63 -9.04 34.32
N ALA A 511 -5.66 -9.03 35.25
CA ALA A 511 -4.80 -7.87 35.49
C ALA A 511 -3.95 -7.55 34.25
N ARG A 512 -3.46 -8.57 33.55
CA ARG A 512 -2.69 -8.38 32.32
C ARG A 512 -3.51 -7.74 31.20
N ILE A 513 -4.75 -8.19 30.99
CA ILE A 513 -5.69 -7.64 30.01
C ILE A 513 -6.04 -6.19 30.39
N ASN A 514 -6.43 -5.92 31.63
CA ASN A 514 -6.70 -4.57 32.11
C ASN A 514 -5.48 -3.63 31.98
N GLY A 515 -4.26 -4.16 32.18
CA GLY A 515 -3.02 -3.45 31.92
C GLY A 515 -2.84 -3.04 30.46
N CYS A 516 -3.28 -3.87 29.50
CA CYS A 516 -3.31 -3.48 28.08
C CYS A 516 -4.34 -2.38 27.81
N PHE A 517 -5.54 -2.44 28.41
CA PHE A 517 -6.56 -1.39 28.25
C PHE A 517 -6.09 -0.03 28.78
N THR A 518 -5.46 -0.01 29.96
CA THR A 518 -5.01 1.24 30.60
C THR A 518 -3.74 1.83 29.98
N ARG A 519 -2.96 1.02 29.26
CA ARG A 519 -1.68 1.42 28.63
C ARG A 519 -1.80 1.49 27.11
N SER A 520 -1.82 0.33 26.44
CA SER A 520 -1.88 0.22 24.99
C SER A 520 -3.13 0.87 24.39
N MET A 521 -4.29 0.74 25.04
CA MET A 521 -5.56 1.31 24.55
C MET A 521 -5.83 2.71 25.10
N ASN A 522 -4.90 3.27 25.88
CA ASN A 522 -5.00 4.57 26.55
C ASN A 522 -6.33 4.78 27.32
N GLY A 523 -6.93 3.70 27.79
CA GLY A 523 -8.31 3.69 28.28
C GLY A 523 -8.43 3.29 29.74
N GLU A 524 -9.49 2.56 30.04
CA GLU A 524 -9.90 2.19 31.39
C GLU A 524 -10.04 0.67 31.49
N PRO A 525 -9.84 0.08 32.68
CA PRO A 525 -10.01 -1.35 32.87
C PRO A 525 -11.45 -1.79 32.52
N LEU A 526 -11.58 -3.01 31.99
CA LEU A 526 -12.87 -3.60 31.63
C LEU A 526 -13.75 -3.85 32.84
N CYS A 527 -13.11 -4.25 33.94
CA CYS A 527 -13.73 -4.61 35.21
C CYS A 527 -12.76 -4.26 36.35
N ASP A 528 -13.31 -3.97 37.51
CA ASP A 528 -12.53 -3.72 38.72
C ASP A 528 -12.07 -5.06 39.31
N ILE A 529 -10.76 -5.25 39.38
CA ILE A 529 -10.13 -6.46 39.95
C ILE A 529 -9.84 -6.28 41.45
N THR A 530 -10.12 -5.11 42.04
CA THR A 530 -9.98 -4.82 43.48
C THR A 530 -11.28 -5.09 44.25
N GLN A 531 -12.40 -5.20 43.53
CA GLN A 531 -13.69 -5.61 44.06
C GLN A 531 -13.86 -7.12 43.87
N THR A 532 -14.65 -7.76 44.75
CA THR A 532 -14.92 -9.21 44.84
C THR A 532 -14.93 -9.95 43.50
N ASP A 533 -14.53 -11.23 43.48
CA ASP A 533 -14.22 -12.07 42.30
C ASP A 533 -15.21 -12.07 41.13
N ASP A 534 -16.43 -11.65 41.38
CA ASP A 534 -17.53 -11.66 40.44
C ASP A 534 -17.41 -10.57 39.34
N ALA A 535 -16.72 -9.45 39.60
CA ALA A 535 -16.75 -8.30 38.67
C ALA A 535 -16.08 -8.59 37.31
N CYS A 536 -14.98 -9.34 37.29
CA CYS A 536 -14.32 -9.74 36.03
C CYS A 536 -14.80 -11.08 35.51
N SER A 537 -15.21 -12.00 36.40
CA SER A 537 -15.74 -13.32 36.01
C SER A 537 -17.11 -13.21 35.31
N THR A 538 -17.88 -12.15 35.57
CA THR A 538 -19.17 -11.86 34.91
C THR A 538 -19.07 -10.85 33.76
N ASN A 539 -17.91 -10.21 33.54
CA ASN A 539 -17.72 -9.27 32.44
C ASN A 539 -17.57 -10.03 31.10
N GLU A 540 -18.57 -9.89 30.22
CA GLU A 540 -18.64 -10.62 28.95
C GLU A 540 -17.41 -10.41 28.06
N ALA A 541 -16.92 -9.17 27.93
CA ALA A 541 -15.76 -8.87 27.10
C ALA A 541 -14.47 -9.51 27.65
N MET A 542 -14.28 -9.46 28.97
CA MET A 542 -13.15 -10.09 29.65
C MET A 542 -13.17 -11.62 29.47
N GLN A 543 -14.32 -12.25 29.69
CA GLN A 543 -14.46 -13.70 29.53
C GLN A 543 -14.28 -14.15 28.07
N SER A 544 -14.86 -13.42 27.13
CA SER A 544 -14.71 -13.71 25.69
C SER A 544 -13.25 -13.68 25.26
N LEU A 545 -12.48 -12.67 25.72
CA LEU A 545 -11.04 -12.58 25.44
C LEU A 545 -10.27 -13.74 26.09
N ARG A 546 -10.57 -14.07 27.35
CA ARG A 546 -9.96 -15.21 28.06
C ARG A 546 -10.21 -16.53 27.33
N GLU A 547 -11.46 -16.87 27.05
CA GLU A 547 -11.84 -18.10 26.34
C GLU A 547 -11.19 -18.18 24.96
N TYR A 548 -11.05 -17.04 24.27
CA TYR A 548 -10.32 -16.99 23.00
C TYR A 548 -8.83 -17.36 23.17
N THR A 549 -8.15 -16.88 24.22
CA THR A 549 -6.75 -17.28 24.50
C THR A 549 -6.61 -18.76 24.86
N GLU A 550 -7.57 -19.33 25.59
CA GLU A 550 -7.61 -20.77 25.90
C GLU A 550 -7.81 -21.59 24.61
N TRP A 551 -8.71 -21.14 23.74
CA TRP A 551 -8.94 -21.78 22.44
C TRP A 551 -7.67 -21.77 21.59
N LEU A 552 -6.94 -20.64 21.51
CA LEU A 552 -5.66 -20.57 20.79
C LEU A 552 -4.62 -21.56 21.34
N THR A 553 -4.58 -21.71 22.66
CA THR A 553 -3.70 -22.66 23.34
C THR A 553 -4.03 -24.10 22.96
N ALA A 554 -5.31 -24.46 22.94
CA ALA A 554 -5.77 -25.76 22.49
C ALA A 554 -5.45 -26.02 21.01
N GLN A 555 -5.65 -25.03 20.12
CA GLN A 555 -5.29 -25.15 18.70
C GLN A 555 -3.79 -25.31 18.48
N ARG A 556 -2.96 -24.65 19.29
CA ARG A 556 -1.51 -24.79 19.20
C ARG A 556 -1.05 -26.19 19.59
N ALA A 557 -1.61 -26.74 20.67
CA ALA A 557 -1.25 -28.06 21.17
C ALA A 557 -1.54 -29.18 20.15
N THR A 558 -2.49 -28.98 19.24
CA THR A 558 -2.81 -29.95 18.18
C THR A 558 -1.97 -29.79 16.93
N LEU A 559 -1.35 -28.63 16.70
CA LEU A 559 -0.72 -28.27 15.42
C LEU A 559 0.81 -28.15 15.47
N PHE A 560 1.43 -28.01 16.65
CA PHE A 560 2.88 -27.74 16.75
C PHE A 560 3.56 -28.50 17.90
N ASP A 561 4.70 -29.14 17.60
CA ASP A 561 5.63 -29.67 18.60
C ASP A 561 6.35 -28.52 19.35
N SER A 562 6.65 -28.72 20.63
CA SER A 562 6.85 -27.71 21.69
C SER A 562 7.80 -26.52 21.43
N ASP A 563 7.34 -25.32 21.84
CA ASP A 563 8.11 -24.17 22.39
C ASP A 563 7.16 -23.05 22.90
N SER A 564 7.27 -22.64 24.17
CA SER A 564 6.35 -21.71 24.89
C SER A 564 6.59 -20.22 24.53
N PRO A 565 5.78 -19.24 25.00
CA PRO A 565 5.54 -18.00 24.28
C PRO A 565 6.79 -17.14 24.07
N ARG A 566 7.02 -16.75 22.82
CA ARG A 566 7.99 -15.71 22.47
C ARG A 566 7.20 -14.41 22.30
N GLY A 567 7.58 -13.37 23.06
CA GLY A 567 7.13 -12.01 22.79
C GLY A 567 7.66 -11.55 21.42
N PHE A 568 7.83 -10.24 21.23
CA PHE A 568 8.51 -9.80 20.01
C PHE A 568 9.93 -10.37 19.93
N PRO A 569 10.42 -10.69 18.73
CA PRO A 569 11.78 -11.22 18.56
C PRO A 569 12.82 -10.30 19.20
N GLN A 570 13.74 -10.93 19.94
CA GLN A 570 14.85 -10.21 20.57
C GLN A 570 15.83 -9.77 19.49
N LEU A 571 16.23 -8.50 19.55
CA LEU A 571 17.25 -7.93 18.68
C LEU A 571 18.54 -7.72 19.46
N PRO A 572 19.71 -7.74 18.79
CA PRO A 572 20.94 -7.25 19.41
C PRO A 572 20.71 -5.82 19.90
N LYS A 573 21.29 -5.48 21.05
CA LYS A 573 21.25 -4.13 21.59
C LYS A 573 22.03 -3.20 20.66
N LEU A 574 21.33 -2.24 20.05
CA LEU A 574 21.90 -1.21 19.19
C LEU A 574 21.44 0.17 19.69
N THR A 575 22.13 1.22 19.25
CA THR A 575 21.72 2.61 19.48
C THR A 575 20.96 3.09 18.26
N GLY A 576 19.71 3.49 18.42
CA GLY A 576 18.92 4.03 17.32
C GLY A 576 19.21 5.51 17.05
N ASN A 577 19.13 5.91 15.79
CA ASN A 577 19.25 7.26 15.30
C ASN A 577 17.88 7.77 14.80
N ALA A 578 17.33 8.79 15.47
CA ALA A 578 16.01 9.33 15.11
C ALA A 578 15.95 9.98 13.71
N ALA A 579 17.06 10.51 13.19
CA ALA A 579 17.10 11.11 11.85
C ALA A 579 17.00 10.03 10.76
N ASP A 580 17.75 8.94 10.92
CA ASP A 580 17.72 7.78 10.01
C ASP A 580 16.37 7.07 10.10
N GLY A 581 15.82 7.01 11.31
CA GLY A 581 14.47 6.50 11.58
C GLY A 581 13.40 7.33 10.88
N LYS A 582 13.52 8.67 10.89
CA LYS A 582 12.61 9.55 10.14
C LYS A 582 12.69 9.32 8.64
N ALA A 583 13.90 9.21 8.08
CA ALA A 583 14.08 8.95 6.65
C ALA A 583 13.44 7.63 6.24
N THR A 584 13.72 6.57 7.00
CA THR A 584 13.12 5.24 6.79
C THR A 584 11.60 5.28 6.95
N TYR A 585 11.07 6.03 7.93
CA TYR A 585 9.64 6.19 8.16
C TYR A 585 8.94 6.80 6.95
N ILE A 586 9.49 7.89 6.41
CA ILE A 586 8.90 8.58 5.26
C ILE A 586 8.89 7.68 4.03
N GLN A 587 9.97 6.93 3.80
CA GLN A 587 10.09 6.05 2.64
C GLN A 587 9.18 4.81 2.74
N LYS A 588 9.15 4.14 3.90
CA LYS A 588 8.58 2.77 4.05
C LYS A 588 7.33 2.69 4.92
N CYS A 589 6.95 3.74 5.65
CA CYS A 589 5.87 3.65 6.66
C CYS A 589 4.77 4.71 6.49
N ALA A 590 5.14 5.95 6.12
CA ALA A 590 4.24 7.10 6.07
C ALA A 590 3.06 6.91 5.10
N PHE A 591 3.26 6.16 4.01
CA PHE A 591 2.17 5.82 3.10
C PHE A 591 1.03 5.06 3.82
N CYS A 592 1.35 4.19 4.77
CA CYS A 592 0.36 3.48 5.58
C CYS A 592 -0.10 4.31 6.80
N HIS A 593 0.85 4.85 7.57
CA HIS A 593 0.59 5.42 8.89
C HIS A 593 0.39 6.95 8.92
N GLY A 594 0.43 7.61 7.76
CA GLY A 594 0.35 9.06 7.65
C GLY A 594 1.72 9.73 7.83
N ALA A 595 1.89 10.94 7.31
CA ALA A 595 3.17 11.65 7.43
C ALA A 595 3.50 12.03 8.88
N ASN A 596 2.46 12.22 9.71
CA ASN A 596 2.54 12.57 11.12
C ASN A 596 2.13 11.41 12.03
N GLY A 597 2.21 10.16 11.55
CA GLY A 597 1.91 8.95 12.33
C GLY A 597 0.49 8.88 12.87
N GLU A 598 -0.41 9.68 12.30
CA GLU A 598 -1.80 9.85 12.72
C GLU A 598 -2.69 8.67 12.37
N GLY A 599 -2.16 7.67 11.65
CA GLY A 599 -2.92 6.52 11.18
C GLY A 599 -3.95 6.90 10.12
N ARG A 600 -4.89 6.01 9.85
CA ARG A 600 -5.96 6.22 8.87
C ARG A 600 -7.26 5.65 9.41
N TYR A 601 -8.29 6.50 9.51
CA TYR A 601 -9.54 6.26 10.22
C TYR A 601 -10.75 6.85 9.48
N GLU A 602 -10.93 6.52 8.20
CA GLU A 602 -12.03 7.09 7.41
C GLU A 602 -13.37 6.62 7.96
N HIS A 603 -14.33 7.52 8.19
CA HIS A 603 -15.62 7.22 8.85
C HIS A 603 -15.49 6.56 10.25
N ASP A 604 -14.42 6.85 11.00
CA ASP A 604 -14.06 6.18 12.27
C ASP A 604 -13.81 4.66 12.13
N VAL A 605 -13.53 4.20 10.91
CA VAL A 605 -13.23 2.82 10.57
C VAL A 605 -11.70 2.65 10.53
N TYR A 606 -11.15 1.86 11.46
CA TYR A 606 -9.71 1.58 11.66
C TYR A 606 -9.00 1.00 10.40
N TYR A 607 -8.28 1.79 9.62
CA TYR A 607 -7.55 1.26 8.46
C TYR A 607 -6.08 0.98 8.76
N ARG A 608 -5.38 1.93 9.39
CA ARG A 608 -3.99 1.80 9.83
C ARG A 608 -3.82 2.51 11.17
N PRO A 609 -3.13 1.90 12.15
CA PRO A 609 -3.04 2.48 13.48
C PRO A 609 -2.20 3.74 13.48
N ALA A 610 -2.59 4.69 14.31
CA ALA A 610 -1.75 5.80 14.74
C ALA A 610 -0.56 5.24 15.54
N LEU A 611 0.65 5.67 15.17
CA LEU A 611 1.89 5.23 15.83
C LEU A 611 2.27 6.14 17.00
N TRP A 612 1.79 7.37 16.99
CA TRP A 612 1.91 8.36 18.06
C TRP A 612 0.72 9.33 18.02
N GLY A 613 0.77 10.37 18.84
CA GLY A 613 -0.33 11.32 18.99
C GLY A 613 -1.43 10.82 19.94
N LYS A 614 -2.52 11.59 20.05
CA LYS A 614 -3.59 11.38 21.04
C LYS A 614 -4.36 10.06 20.84
N ASP A 615 -4.38 9.57 19.60
CA ASP A 615 -5.13 8.39 19.19
C ASP A 615 -4.29 7.09 19.25
N SER A 616 -3.04 7.16 19.75
CA SER A 616 -2.12 6.02 19.87
C SER A 616 -1.97 5.53 21.32
N TYR A 617 -1.12 4.51 21.53
CA TYR A 617 -0.77 4.00 22.85
C TYR A 617 -0.02 5.05 23.69
N ASN A 618 -0.23 5.03 25.00
CA ASN A 618 0.39 5.99 25.92
C ASN A 618 1.84 5.63 26.27
N ALA A 619 2.53 6.54 26.95
CA ALA A 619 3.95 6.41 27.32
C ALA A 619 4.26 5.21 28.23
N CYS A 620 3.26 4.67 28.92
CA CYS A 620 3.41 3.56 29.84
C CYS A 620 3.18 2.18 29.18
N ALA A 621 2.86 2.14 27.89
CA ALA A 621 2.74 0.91 27.13
C ALA A 621 4.11 0.29 26.84
N GLY A 622 4.17 -1.05 26.75
CA GLY A 622 5.41 -1.77 26.44
C GLY A 622 6.07 -1.30 25.13
N MET A 623 5.27 -0.88 24.15
CA MET A 623 5.76 -0.33 22.87
C MET A 623 6.46 1.03 23.00
N ALA A 624 6.14 1.82 24.03
CA ALA A 624 6.72 3.13 24.26
C ALA A 624 8.04 3.09 25.06
N ARG A 625 8.50 1.91 25.48
CA ARG A 625 9.74 1.78 26.27
C ARG A 625 10.96 2.24 25.46
N GLU A 626 11.80 3.06 26.09
CA GLU A 626 13.04 3.57 25.51
C GLU A 626 14.11 2.46 25.36
N PRO A 627 15.05 2.61 24.41
CA PRO A 627 16.23 1.75 24.21
C PRO A 627 17.11 1.46 25.45
N GLY A 628 16.71 0.54 26.33
CA GLY A 628 17.49 0.07 27.49
C GLY A 628 18.07 -1.35 27.34
N ALA A 629 18.69 -1.87 28.40
CA ALA A 629 19.35 -3.18 28.47
C ALA A 629 18.45 -4.41 28.18
N LYS A 630 17.14 -4.21 27.96
CA LYS A 630 16.17 -5.24 27.58
C LYS A 630 15.45 -4.98 26.23
N GLY A 631 16.00 -4.13 25.36
CA GLY A 631 15.49 -3.91 24.00
C GLY A 631 14.21 -3.07 23.94
N THR A 632 13.99 -2.29 22.87
CA THR A 632 12.65 -1.73 22.61
C THR A 632 11.76 -2.82 22.03
N HIS A 633 10.66 -3.15 22.71
CA HIS A 633 9.64 -4.07 22.17
C HIS A 633 9.19 -3.65 20.76
N LEU A 634 9.14 -2.34 20.51
CA LEU A 634 8.83 -1.75 19.23
C LEU A 634 9.83 -2.12 18.13
N ALA A 635 11.16 -2.12 18.38
CA ALA A 635 12.12 -2.50 17.33
C ALA A 635 11.98 -3.99 16.97
N GLY A 636 11.78 -4.86 17.95
CA GLY A 636 11.52 -6.29 17.70
C GLY A 636 10.23 -6.51 16.90
N PHE A 637 9.17 -5.77 17.25
CA PHE A 637 7.92 -5.79 16.48
C PHE A 637 8.14 -5.31 15.04
N ILE A 638 8.84 -4.17 14.86
CA ILE A 638 9.11 -3.58 13.55
C ILE A 638 9.92 -4.55 12.68
N LYS A 639 11.03 -5.11 13.18
CA LYS A 639 11.90 -6.00 12.40
C LYS A 639 11.14 -7.18 11.79
N SER A 640 10.27 -7.80 12.58
CA SER A 640 9.64 -9.06 12.21
C SER A 640 8.29 -8.89 11.53
N ASN A 641 7.64 -7.74 11.70
CA ASN A 641 6.25 -7.57 11.27
C ASN A 641 6.02 -6.34 10.39
N MET A 642 6.96 -5.40 10.34
CA MET A 642 6.84 -4.17 9.58
C MET A 642 7.90 -4.03 8.47
N PRO A 643 7.54 -3.36 7.35
CA PRO A 643 6.19 -3.01 6.92
C PRO A 643 5.26 -4.24 6.84
N LEU A 644 3.95 -4.05 6.99
CA LEU A 644 2.99 -5.17 7.10
C LEU A 644 3.17 -6.14 5.92
N HIS A 645 3.15 -7.44 6.22
CA HIS A 645 3.46 -8.53 5.29
C HIS A 645 4.87 -8.50 4.69
N SER A 646 5.74 -7.58 5.08
CA SER A 646 7.13 -7.45 4.59
C SER A 646 8.16 -7.59 5.70
N GLY A 647 7.76 -8.21 6.82
CA GLY A 647 8.62 -8.50 7.95
C GLY A 647 9.93 -9.16 7.51
N GLY A 648 11.04 -8.62 8.01
CA GLY A 648 12.39 -9.01 7.62
C GLY A 648 13.10 -8.05 6.65
N VAL A 649 12.36 -7.19 5.92
CA VAL A 649 12.96 -6.21 4.98
C VAL A 649 13.87 -5.18 5.65
N LEU A 650 13.50 -4.75 6.85
CA LEU A 650 14.28 -3.79 7.63
C LEU A 650 15.44 -4.51 8.32
N THR A 651 16.63 -3.95 8.30
CA THR A 651 17.75 -4.40 9.13
C THR A 651 17.44 -4.20 10.62
N ALA A 652 18.24 -4.83 11.50
CA ALA A 652 18.12 -4.58 12.93
C ALA A 652 18.31 -3.08 13.24
N GLN A 653 19.34 -2.46 12.65
CA GLN A 653 19.63 -1.03 12.83
C GLN A 653 18.45 -0.15 12.38
N GLU A 654 17.90 -0.36 11.17
CA GLU A 654 16.71 0.38 10.70
C GLU A 654 15.53 0.26 11.67
N SER A 655 15.36 -0.91 12.28
CA SER A 655 14.28 -1.15 13.24
C SER A 655 14.48 -0.40 14.55
N TRP A 656 15.72 -0.28 15.02
CA TRP A 656 16.10 0.54 16.18
C TRP A 656 15.96 2.05 15.89
N ASP A 657 16.37 2.48 14.70
CA ASP A 657 16.25 3.87 14.25
C ASP A 657 14.79 4.29 14.17
N LEU A 658 13.95 3.47 13.52
CA LEU A 658 12.50 3.68 13.44
C LEU A 658 11.85 3.69 14.83
N ALA A 659 12.17 2.73 15.70
CA ALA A 659 11.62 2.68 17.05
C ALA A 659 12.00 3.94 17.84
N THR A 660 13.24 4.41 17.71
CA THR A 660 13.73 5.64 18.34
C THR A 660 12.97 6.87 17.81
N TYR A 661 12.80 6.98 16.50
CA TYR A 661 12.03 8.07 15.89
C TYR A 661 10.56 8.06 16.30
N ILE A 662 9.90 6.90 16.31
CA ILE A 662 8.47 6.75 16.67
C ILE A 662 8.27 7.05 18.16
N ASN A 663 9.14 6.53 19.02
CA ASN A 663 9.04 6.75 20.46
C ASN A 663 9.47 8.16 20.85
N SER A 664 10.27 8.87 20.04
CA SER A 664 10.57 10.29 20.28
C SER A 664 9.36 11.21 20.12
N GLN A 665 8.32 10.81 19.39
CA GLN A 665 7.14 11.64 19.13
C GLN A 665 6.22 11.80 20.35
N CYS A 666 5.38 12.84 20.32
CA CYS A 666 4.42 13.09 21.39
C CYS A 666 3.27 12.08 21.44
N ARG A 667 2.89 11.68 22.66
CA ARG A 667 1.80 10.76 22.97
C ARG A 667 1.28 10.99 24.40
N PRO A 668 0.09 10.50 24.76
CA PRO A 668 -0.46 10.59 26.10
C PRO A 668 0.53 10.15 27.19
N GLY A 669 0.69 10.97 28.24
CA GLY A 669 1.55 10.68 29.39
C GLY A 669 3.06 10.82 29.16
N LYS A 670 3.50 11.21 27.96
CA LYS A 670 4.93 11.46 27.70
C LYS A 670 5.36 12.83 28.24
N ALA A 671 6.46 12.87 28.99
CA ALA A 671 7.04 14.11 29.50
C ALA A 671 7.37 15.09 28.36
N GLY A 672 7.10 16.38 28.58
CA GLY A 672 7.36 17.46 27.61
C GLY A 672 6.30 17.63 26.52
N CYS A 673 5.27 16.77 26.48
CA CYS A 673 4.14 16.94 25.55
C CYS A 673 3.02 17.78 26.20
N PRO A 674 2.32 18.65 25.44
CA PRO A 674 1.25 19.48 25.99
C PRO A 674 0.11 18.63 26.57
N GLU A 675 -0.13 18.70 27.88
CA GLU A 675 -1.11 17.85 28.59
C GLU A 675 -2.55 18.07 28.09
N ASN A 676 -2.88 19.28 27.67
CA ASN A 676 -4.18 19.62 27.07
C ASN A 676 -4.43 18.90 25.72
N LEU A 677 -3.37 18.54 24.99
CA LEU A 677 -3.45 17.80 23.73
C LEU A 677 -3.22 16.29 23.90
N TYR A 678 -2.50 15.90 24.97
CA TYR A 678 -2.09 14.53 25.25
C TYR A 678 -2.30 14.16 26.73
N PRO A 679 -3.55 14.13 27.22
CA PRO A 679 -3.82 13.89 28.62
C PRO A 679 -3.33 12.49 29.03
N SER A 680 -2.56 12.43 30.12
CA SER A 680 -2.11 11.14 30.68
C SER A 680 -3.30 10.37 31.24
N SER A 681 -3.33 9.05 31.03
CA SER A 681 -4.22 8.20 31.82
C SER A 681 -3.81 8.26 33.31
N ALA A 682 -4.78 8.13 34.22
CA ALA A 682 -4.53 8.11 35.67
C ALA A 682 -3.47 7.07 36.05
N PHE A 683 -3.57 5.87 35.45
CA PHE A 683 -2.62 4.77 35.63
C PHE A 683 -1.19 5.07 35.19
N CYS A 684 -0.98 5.93 34.17
CA CYS A 684 0.36 6.26 33.69
C CYS A 684 1.05 7.31 34.58
N LYS A 685 0.27 8.16 35.29
CA LYS A 685 0.80 9.08 36.29
C LYS A 685 1.34 8.33 37.50
N GLU A 686 0.57 7.38 38.04
CA GLU A 686 0.95 6.57 39.21
C GLU A 686 2.22 5.72 39.00
N SER A 687 2.47 5.22 37.78
CA SER A 687 3.69 4.44 37.50
C SER A 687 4.96 5.29 37.45
N ASN A 688 4.88 6.55 37.02
CA ASN A 688 6.02 7.47 37.03
C ASN A 688 6.37 7.89 38.47
N ASP A 689 5.37 8.02 39.34
CA ASP A 689 5.59 8.29 40.76
C ASP A 689 6.22 7.09 41.48
N LEU A 690 5.93 5.85 41.06
CA LEU A 690 6.54 4.63 41.62
C LEU A 690 8.00 4.40 41.18
N GLU A 691 8.40 4.79 39.96
CA GLU A 691 9.82 4.74 39.57
C GLU A 691 10.67 5.77 40.33
N SER A 692 10.08 6.88 40.77
CA SER A 692 10.77 7.88 41.61
C SER A 692 11.03 7.41 43.05
N LEU A 693 10.40 6.31 43.49
CA LEU A 693 10.52 5.75 44.83
C LEU A 693 11.49 4.55 44.94
N ASN A 694 12.01 4.03 43.82
CA ASN A 694 12.99 2.94 43.84
C ASN A 694 14.44 3.47 43.73
N THR A 695 14.90 4.10 44.82
CA THR A 695 16.33 4.31 45.12
C THR A 695 16.77 3.54 46.37
N LEU A 696 16.28 2.31 46.55
CA LEU A 696 16.77 1.42 47.60
C LEU A 696 17.61 0.27 46.99
N PRO A 697 18.80 -0.01 47.54
CA PRO A 697 19.76 -0.91 46.95
C PRO A 697 19.32 -2.36 47.14
N VAL A 698 19.30 -3.13 46.06
CA VAL A 698 19.19 -4.60 46.14
C VAL A 698 20.59 -5.14 46.42
N GLN A 699 20.83 -5.54 47.67
CA GLN A 699 21.99 -6.35 48.13
C GLN A 699 21.79 -7.83 47.69
N PRO A 700 22.89 -8.61 47.61
CA PRO A 700 23.32 -9.36 46.42
C PRO A 700 22.50 -10.61 46.05
#